data_AF-A0ABD2B7B6-F1
#
_entry.id   AF-A0ABD2B7B6-F1
#
_cell.length_a   1.000
_cell.length_b   1.000
_cell.length_c   1.000
_cell.angle_alpha   90.00
_cell.angle_beta   90.00
_cell.angle_gamma   90.00
#
_symmetry.space_group_name_H-M   'P 1'
#
loop_
_entity.id
_entity.type
_entity.pdbx_description
1 polymer ?
#
loop_
_entity_poly.entity_id
_entity_poly.type
_entity_poly.pdbx_seq_one_letter_code
_entity_poly.pdbx_strand_id
1 'polypeptide(L)'
;MIKVPLVRWIQNNLVYSTSRHIIFKFSKCTITNLNNIVNKADKSTANWKDALYMTMKVYPNFITEEEEISLMKEIDPYMQRLRYEFSHWDDAIHGYRETERKQWNEENMKVINRIRQKAFPPGMPQLSLVHVLDLTAEGWIKPHVDSIRFCGDVIAGLSLLSDSVMRLTMVSHEKEYREDFLLPCRSLYIMNGVARQKYNHEILKSEESYFQGQKISRSRRISIICRISSKYIFTKWCFKNNAAINYEINRHFKYYPYMIHPFSSFRIYWEIMMIITSFITVIINPIFLAFYMDEKEQWYIFSNILDGIILCDIIMFFFTGYYDHWKSIVILDPYIIARKYMKSTFIVDILSAMPYQLINVIVNKTVWYCAILNLVKIIRIRAIIVYSQRLSCIYQINQQWYKLFKMSMIIIISIHWAACLEYYIPLIVSNVFGRNRGSWIDSDILRKRETNFHKYLTCLNRATIALICSAHYLDMKTPDDILFNIILSVMGILGFIYILAQIMQIINIFHSTTKTHYKHFQQLKEYIRYKQLPYNLQHRLLEYFNYCSKRKFHTYQHIIHQVSSYLQEELILHTYMKFINNVPLFRYIPESVMLQLINVLNFEIYLENDIIVKANEEGEGLYFIASGTVAIYNNLWKEVCHLEDGTYFGDIFLFLKSMYHNVNMVAVEICEIYILHRTNFQVIMESHPDLFNVLYNAVSKHVKKPEASDSLY
;
A
#
# COMPACT_ATOMS: atom_id res chain seq x y z
N MET A 1 54.62 45.93 14.87
CA MET A 1 53.38 46.07 15.66
C MET A 1 52.61 44.75 15.56
N ILE A 2 52.79 43.84 16.53
CA ILE A 2 51.83 43.46 17.60
C ILE A 2 50.60 42.71 17.03
N LYS A 3 50.16 41.50 17.42
CA LYS A 3 50.57 40.41 18.34
C LYS A 3 49.75 39.14 17.97
N VAL A 4 50.34 37.97 18.17
CA VAL A 4 49.79 36.57 18.13
C VAL A 4 49.39 36.20 19.60
N PRO A 5 48.82 35.02 20.04
CA PRO A 5 48.08 33.87 19.45
C PRO A 5 46.81 33.42 20.24
N LEU A 6 46.03 32.46 19.71
CA LEU A 6 45.17 31.57 20.52
C LEU A 6 45.30 30.09 20.10
N VAL A 7 46.49 29.51 20.27
CA VAL A 7 46.80 28.07 20.08
C VAL A 7 47.45 27.48 21.34
N ARG A 8 47.00 27.87 22.53
CA ARG A 8 47.63 27.42 23.79
C ARG A 8 46.67 27.09 24.94
N TRP A 9 45.49 26.57 24.63
CA TRP A 9 44.51 26.20 25.66
C TRP A 9 43.89 24.80 25.54
N ILE A 10 44.47 23.88 24.73
CA ILE A 10 43.99 22.48 24.66
C ILE A 10 44.78 21.51 25.56
N GLN A 11 45.79 21.94 26.31
CA GLN A 11 46.73 20.98 26.91
C GLN A 11 46.72 20.74 28.42
N ASN A 12 45.79 21.32 29.19
CA ASN A 12 45.71 21.00 30.61
C ASN A 12 44.28 20.61 31.02
N ASN A 13 44.16 19.37 31.51
CA ASN A 13 43.12 18.82 32.36
C ASN A 13 42.11 17.86 31.70
N LEU A 14 42.60 16.66 31.45
CA LEU A 14 41.81 15.43 31.54
C LEU A 14 42.24 14.65 32.79
N VAL A 15 41.23 14.09 33.48
CA VAL A 15 41.26 13.04 34.53
C VAL A 15 41.42 13.50 35.99
N TYR A 16 40.30 13.56 36.74
CA TYR A 16 39.99 12.61 37.83
C TYR A 16 38.54 12.80 38.36
N SER A 17 37.79 11.70 38.29
CA SER A 17 36.71 11.13 39.12
C SER A 17 35.74 11.95 39.99
N THR A 18 34.57 11.32 40.16
CA THR A 18 33.64 11.30 41.31
C THR A 18 32.62 12.43 41.49
N SER A 19 31.36 12.05 41.22
CA SER A 19 30.15 12.35 42.00
C SER A 19 30.15 13.58 42.91
N ARG A 20 29.31 14.58 42.59
CA ARG A 20 28.23 15.08 43.46
C ARG A 20 27.47 16.24 42.80
N HIS A 21 26.16 16.04 42.70
CA HIS A 21 25.06 17.01 42.77
C HIS A 21 25.28 18.44 42.27
N ILE A 22 24.79 18.73 41.06
CA ILE A 22 23.98 19.93 40.81
C ILE A 22 22.75 19.52 40.00
N ILE A 23 21.65 19.36 40.72
CA ILE A 23 20.31 19.10 40.21
C ILE A 23 19.76 20.43 39.70
N PHE A 24 19.73 20.63 38.37
CA PHE A 24 18.83 21.63 37.80
C PHE A 24 17.42 21.02 37.75
N LYS A 25 16.63 21.41 38.75
CA LYS A 25 15.16 21.26 38.83
C LYS A 25 14.53 21.91 37.59
N PHE A 26 14.29 21.13 36.54
CA PHE A 26 13.16 21.40 35.66
C PHE A 26 11.99 20.56 36.16
N SER A 27 10.93 21.28 36.55
CA SER A 27 9.73 20.83 37.21
C SER A 27 9.10 19.60 36.55
N LYS A 28 8.93 18.56 37.35
CA LYS A 28 8.17 17.32 37.15
C LYS A 28 6.65 17.60 37.08
N CYS A 29 6.22 18.58 36.26
CA CYS A 29 4.85 19.10 36.27
C CYS A 29 4.09 18.95 34.93
N THR A 30 4.65 18.30 33.91
CA THR A 30 4.02 18.20 32.57
C THR A 30 3.73 16.78 32.08
N ILE A 31 4.19 15.73 32.76
CA ILE A 31 3.88 14.33 32.40
C ILE A 31 2.81 13.73 33.34
N THR A 32 2.71 14.21 34.58
CA THR A 32 1.60 13.89 35.49
C THR A 32 0.29 14.53 35.05
N ASN A 33 0.31 15.66 34.32
CA ASN A 33 -0.91 16.28 33.79
C ASN A 33 -1.45 15.58 32.54
N LEU A 34 -0.63 14.95 31.69
CA LEU A 34 -1.14 14.18 30.56
C LEU A 34 -1.70 12.82 30.99
N ASN A 35 -1.05 12.13 31.93
CA ASN A 35 -1.62 10.90 32.48
C ASN A 35 -2.84 11.19 33.38
N ASN A 36 -2.92 12.35 34.05
CA ASN A 36 -4.14 12.74 34.76
C ASN A 36 -5.27 13.27 33.85
N ILE A 37 -4.98 13.71 32.62
CA ILE A 37 -6.01 14.09 31.63
C ILE A 37 -6.50 12.86 30.86
N VAL A 38 -5.60 11.89 30.57
CA VAL A 38 -5.97 10.60 29.97
C VAL A 38 -6.68 9.69 30.99
N ASN A 39 -6.24 9.65 32.26
CA ASN A 39 -6.91 8.86 33.30
C ASN A 39 -8.09 9.56 33.98
N LYS A 40 -8.37 10.85 33.71
CA LYS A 40 -9.65 11.49 34.11
C LYS A 40 -10.78 11.33 33.09
N ALA A 41 -10.47 10.95 31.85
CA ALA A 41 -11.51 10.64 30.87
C ALA A 41 -12.19 9.29 31.15
N ASP A 42 -11.56 8.40 31.92
CA ASP A 42 -12.10 7.09 32.30
C ASP A 42 -13.02 7.11 33.54
N LYS A 43 -13.38 8.30 34.06
CA LYS A 43 -14.35 8.46 35.17
C LYS A 43 -15.30 9.66 35.01
N SER A 44 -15.81 9.91 33.81
CA SER A 44 -17.01 10.73 33.65
C SER A 44 -17.93 10.17 32.56
N THR A 45 -18.75 9.20 32.94
CA THR A 45 -19.98 8.79 32.22
C THR A 45 -21.01 9.93 32.08
N ALA A 46 -20.68 11.14 32.57
CA ALA A 46 -21.52 12.33 32.51
C ALA A 46 -21.40 13.18 31.23
N ASN A 47 -20.44 12.93 30.31
CA ASN A 47 -20.14 13.89 29.23
C ASN A 47 -20.05 13.32 27.79
N TRP A 48 -20.47 12.08 27.57
CA TRP A 48 -20.37 11.45 26.24
C TRP A 48 -21.38 12.04 25.24
N LYS A 49 -22.58 12.43 25.69
CA LYS A 49 -23.59 13.10 24.85
C LYS A 49 -23.07 14.43 24.32
N ASP A 50 -22.44 15.25 25.18
CA ASP A 50 -21.87 16.53 24.78
C ASP A 50 -20.81 16.36 23.69
N ALA A 51 -19.91 15.38 23.83
CA ALA A 51 -18.93 15.05 22.81
C ALA A 51 -19.58 14.57 21.50
N LEU A 52 -20.67 13.80 21.59
CA LEU A 52 -21.44 13.32 20.45
C LEU A 52 -22.13 14.48 19.72
N TYR A 53 -22.86 15.35 20.42
CA TYR A 53 -23.53 16.54 19.86
C TYR A 53 -22.53 17.59 19.32
N MET A 54 -21.31 17.66 19.86
CA MET A 54 -20.26 18.51 19.28
C MET A 54 -19.73 17.99 17.94
N THR A 55 -19.78 16.67 17.73
CA THR A 55 -19.17 16.00 16.58
C THR A 55 -20.17 15.47 15.54
N MET A 56 -21.46 15.43 15.90
CA MET A 56 -22.59 15.22 15.00
C MET A 56 -23.49 16.46 15.02
N LYS A 57 -23.50 17.21 13.91
CA LYS A 57 -24.28 18.45 13.78
C LYS A 57 -25.29 18.32 12.66
N VAL A 58 -26.55 18.66 12.94
CA VAL A 58 -27.63 18.70 11.94
C VAL A 58 -28.06 20.15 11.76
N TYR A 59 -28.08 20.61 10.52
CA TYR A 59 -28.53 21.94 10.11
C TYR A 59 -29.85 21.78 9.34
N PRO A 60 -31.00 21.99 9.97
CA PRO A 60 -32.29 21.94 9.28
C PRO A 60 -32.42 23.09 8.29
N ASN A 61 -33.23 22.91 7.24
CA ASN A 61 -33.49 23.92 6.20
C ASN A 61 -32.20 24.50 5.57
N PHE A 62 -31.21 23.64 5.32
CA PHE A 62 -29.93 24.05 4.75
C PHE A 62 -30.04 24.41 3.26
N ILE A 63 -31.02 23.82 2.55
CA ILE A 63 -31.37 24.14 1.17
C ILE A 63 -32.83 24.59 1.07
N THR A 64 -33.15 25.35 0.03
CA THR A 64 -34.53 25.72 -0.30
C THR A 64 -35.23 24.61 -1.09
N GLU A 65 -36.55 24.69 -1.20
CA GLU A 65 -37.34 23.77 -2.03
C GLU A 65 -36.98 23.85 -3.52
N GLU A 66 -36.69 25.06 -4.02
CA GLU A 66 -36.23 25.27 -5.40
C GLU A 66 -34.87 24.61 -5.65
N GLU A 67 -33.94 24.72 -4.71
CA GLU A 67 -32.63 24.05 -4.77
C GLU A 67 -32.78 22.52 -4.74
N GLU A 68 -33.68 21.99 -3.92
CA GLU A 68 -34.01 20.56 -3.90
C GLU A 68 -34.56 20.09 -5.26
N ILE A 69 -35.51 20.83 -5.84
CA ILE A 69 -36.07 20.50 -7.16
C ILE A 69 -34.97 20.53 -8.26
N SER A 70 -34.05 21.49 -8.21
CA SER A 70 -32.94 21.57 -9.18
C SER A 70 -31.96 20.41 -9.05
N LEU A 71 -31.62 20.01 -7.82
CA LEU A 71 -30.81 18.81 -7.54
C LEU A 71 -31.49 17.54 -8.05
N MET A 72 -32.79 17.41 -7.79
CA MET A 72 -33.59 16.26 -8.20
C MET A 72 -33.71 16.15 -9.73
N LYS A 73 -33.95 17.27 -10.44
CA LYS A 73 -33.98 17.29 -11.92
C LYS A 73 -32.68 16.81 -12.55
N GLU A 74 -31.54 17.05 -11.91
CA GLU A 74 -30.23 16.61 -12.41
C GLU A 74 -29.92 15.13 -12.07
N ILE A 75 -30.36 14.66 -10.91
CA ILE A 75 -30.04 13.32 -10.38
C ILE A 75 -31.01 12.25 -10.89
N ASP A 76 -32.31 12.52 -10.86
CA ASP A 76 -33.35 11.51 -11.08
C ASP A 76 -33.31 10.83 -12.46
N PRO A 77 -33.05 11.53 -13.58
CA PRO A 77 -33.02 10.88 -14.90
C PRO A 77 -31.99 9.76 -15.01
N TYR A 78 -30.92 9.84 -14.21
CA TYR A 78 -29.90 8.79 -14.12
C TYR A 78 -30.27 7.73 -13.09
N MET A 79 -30.64 8.15 -11.87
CA MET A 79 -30.96 7.23 -10.77
C MET A 79 -32.13 6.31 -11.11
N GLN A 80 -33.16 6.82 -11.78
CA GLN A 80 -34.32 6.02 -12.21
C GLN A 80 -33.99 4.89 -13.19
N ARG A 81 -32.83 4.94 -13.85
CA ARG A 81 -32.36 3.85 -14.73
C ARG A 81 -31.70 2.71 -13.97
N LEU A 82 -31.27 2.95 -12.72
CA LEU A 82 -30.65 1.95 -11.87
C LEU A 82 -31.72 1.15 -11.12
N ARG A 83 -31.47 -0.15 -10.94
CA ARG A 83 -32.33 -1.04 -10.15
C ARG A 83 -31.96 -0.93 -8.68
N TYR A 84 -32.94 -1.15 -7.80
CA TYR A 84 -32.67 -1.25 -6.37
C TYR A 84 -32.01 -2.58 -6.04
N GLU A 85 -30.99 -2.51 -5.21
CA GLU A 85 -30.20 -3.64 -4.72
C GLU A 85 -30.56 -3.94 -3.26
N PHE A 86 -30.59 -5.24 -2.94
CA PHE A 86 -30.92 -5.77 -1.61
C PHE A 86 -29.83 -6.71 -1.06
N SER A 87 -28.74 -6.92 -1.81
CA SER A 87 -27.59 -7.71 -1.39
C SER A 87 -26.31 -7.02 -1.87
N HIS A 88 -25.57 -6.42 -0.93
CA HIS A 88 -24.24 -5.85 -1.15
C HIS A 88 -23.18 -6.80 -0.55
N TRP A 89 -21.91 -6.67 -0.96
CA TRP A 89 -20.84 -7.56 -0.49
C TRP A 89 -20.53 -7.40 1.01
N ASP A 90 -20.87 -6.26 1.62
CA ASP A 90 -20.77 -6.02 3.08
C ASP A 90 -22.13 -6.10 3.81
N ASP A 91 -23.22 -6.36 3.07
CA ASP A 91 -24.59 -6.52 3.55
C ASP A 91 -25.13 -5.35 4.41
N ALA A 92 -24.51 -4.15 4.33
CA ALA A 92 -24.77 -3.00 5.20
C ALA A 92 -25.97 -2.14 4.80
N ILE A 93 -26.32 -2.08 3.51
CA ILE A 93 -27.41 -1.25 2.99
C ILE A 93 -28.44 -2.12 2.26
N HIS A 94 -29.72 -1.87 2.52
CA HIS A 94 -30.85 -2.62 1.98
C HIS A 94 -31.81 -1.70 1.23
N GLY A 95 -32.24 -2.10 0.03
CA GLY A 95 -33.21 -1.34 -0.76
C GLY A 95 -32.65 -0.01 -1.27
N TYR A 96 -31.46 -0.04 -1.86
CA TYR A 96 -30.73 1.16 -2.29
C TYR A 96 -30.32 1.13 -3.76
N ARG A 97 -29.97 2.30 -4.27
CA ARG A 97 -29.18 2.46 -5.49
C ARG A 97 -28.23 3.63 -5.29
N GLU A 98 -27.04 3.54 -5.86
CA GLU A 98 -26.00 4.54 -5.64
C GLU A 98 -25.26 4.94 -6.92
N THR A 99 -24.67 6.13 -6.89
CA THR A 99 -23.77 6.58 -7.94
C THR A 99 -22.78 7.62 -7.41
N GLU A 100 -21.72 7.85 -8.15
CA GLU A 100 -20.75 8.90 -7.87
C GLU A 100 -20.68 9.89 -9.04
N ARG A 101 -20.81 11.19 -8.73
CA ARG A 101 -20.89 12.24 -9.73
C ARG A 101 -19.87 13.35 -9.48
N LYS A 102 -19.14 13.72 -10.55
CA LYS A 102 -18.13 14.79 -10.51
C LYS A 102 -18.66 16.13 -11.03
N GLN A 103 -19.45 16.09 -12.10
CA GLN A 103 -19.95 17.27 -12.79
C GLN A 103 -21.38 17.57 -12.34
N TRP A 104 -21.61 18.81 -11.92
CA TRP A 104 -22.92 19.34 -11.53
C TRP A 104 -23.20 20.58 -12.38
N ASN A 105 -24.47 20.90 -12.61
CA ASN A 105 -24.84 22.17 -13.24
C ASN A 105 -24.41 23.37 -12.37
N GLU A 106 -24.40 24.58 -12.93
CA GLU A 106 -23.88 25.75 -12.21
C GLU A 106 -24.64 26.08 -10.92
N GLU A 107 -25.96 25.86 -10.91
CA GLU A 107 -26.83 26.10 -9.74
C GLU A 107 -26.54 25.10 -8.61
N ASN A 108 -26.55 23.80 -8.92
CA ASN A 108 -26.29 22.72 -7.98
C ASN A 108 -24.84 22.75 -7.49
N MET A 109 -23.89 23.17 -8.33
CA MET A 109 -22.49 23.35 -7.92
C MET A 109 -22.35 24.40 -6.81
N LYS A 110 -23.18 25.46 -6.80
CA LYS A 110 -23.21 26.44 -5.70
C LYS A 110 -23.65 25.77 -4.39
N VAL A 111 -24.66 24.90 -4.44
CA VAL A 111 -25.13 24.13 -3.27
C VAL A 111 -24.04 23.19 -2.77
N ILE A 112 -23.41 22.41 -3.65
CA ILE A 112 -22.31 21.50 -3.30
C ILE A 112 -21.14 22.28 -2.68
N ASN A 113 -20.78 23.44 -3.24
CA ASN A 113 -19.73 24.28 -2.68
C ASN A 113 -20.11 24.86 -1.31
N ARG A 114 -21.39 25.19 -1.08
CA ARG A 114 -21.90 25.65 0.23
C ARG A 114 -21.78 24.55 1.28
N ILE A 115 -22.14 23.31 0.94
CA ILE A 115 -21.92 22.12 1.80
C ILE A 115 -20.43 22.01 2.14
N ARG A 116 -19.59 22.09 1.12
CA ARG A 116 -18.14 21.91 1.26
C ARG A 116 -17.49 22.97 2.15
N GLN A 117 -17.86 24.23 1.98
CA GLN A 117 -17.39 25.33 2.81
C GLN A 117 -17.86 25.23 4.25
N LYS A 118 -19.06 24.71 4.49
CA LYS A 118 -19.62 24.56 5.83
C LYS A 118 -19.03 23.37 6.58
N ALA A 119 -18.82 22.25 5.89
CA ALA A 119 -18.43 20.98 6.50
C ALA A 119 -16.92 20.79 6.62
N PHE A 120 -16.14 21.32 5.69
CA PHE A 120 -14.70 21.08 5.63
C PHE A 120 -13.89 22.36 5.88
N PRO A 121 -12.77 22.27 6.61
CA PRO A 121 -11.85 23.39 6.78
C PRO A 121 -11.36 23.95 5.43
N PRO A 122 -11.14 25.28 5.33
CA PRO A 122 -10.65 25.89 4.11
C PRO A 122 -9.30 25.30 3.70
N GLY A 123 -9.16 24.91 2.44
CA GLY A 123 -7.92 24.36 1.87
C GLY A 123 -7.75 22.84 1.94
N MET A 124 -8.68 22.08 2.52
CA MET A 124 -8.60 20.61 2.50
C MET A 124 -8.98 20.01 1.12
N PRO A 125 -8.17 19.09 0.56
CA PRO A 125 -8.50 18.40 -0.68
C PRO A 125 -9.68 17.44 -0.48
N GLN A 126 -10.79 17.74 -1.12
CA GLN A 126 -12.01 16.93 -1.06
C GLN A 126 -12.02 15.88 -2.17
N LEU A 127 -12.82 14.81 -1.99
CA LEU A 127 -13.09 13.89 -3.10
C LEU A 127 -13.83 14.65 -4.20
N SER A 128 -13.31 14.55 -5.42
CA SER A 128 -13.93 15.21 -6.58
C SER A 128 -15.28 14.59 -6.94
N LEU A 129 -15.46 13.31 -6.60
CA LEU A 129 -16.69 12.56 -6.78
C LEU A 129 -17.58 12.76 -5.55
N VAL A 130 -18.79 13.26 -5.78
CA VAL A 130 -19.85 13.39 -4.78
C VAL A 130 -20.70 12.13 -4.87
N HIS A 131 -20.91 11.47 -3.73
CA HIS A 131 -21.70 10.24 -3.67
C HIS A 131 -23.18 10.58 -3.55
N VAL A 132 -24.01 9.87 -4.30
CA VAL A 132 -25.47 10.00 -4.24
C VAL A 132 -26.04 8.63 -3.92
N LEU A 133 -26.71 8.55 -2.77
CA LEU A 133 -27.37 7.33 -2.29
C LEU A 133 -28.88 7.55 -2.29
N ASP A 134 -29.64 6.66 -2.93
CA ASP A 134 -31.10 6.71 -2.98
C ASP A 134 -31.68 5.45 -2.35
N LEU A 135 -32.52 5.64 -1.34
CA LEU A 135 -33.17 4.60 -0.56
C LEU A 135 -34.67 4.56 -0.88
N THR A 136 -35.21 3.35 -1.02
CA THR A 136 -36.67 3.15 -1.07
C THR A 136 -37.34 3.51 0.26
N ALA A 137 -38.68 3.54 0.26
CA ALA A 137 -39.48 3.74 1.47
C ALA A 137 -39.20 2.70 2.58
N GLU A 138 -38.87 1.47 2.19
CA GLU A 138 -38.52 0.36 3.09
C GLU A 138 -37.00 0.22 3.27
N GLY A 139 -36.20 0.96 2.48
CA GLY A 139 -34.76 0.89 2.49
C GLY A 139 -34.14 1.45 3.77
N TRP A 140 -33.12 0.76 4.27
CA TRP A 140 -32.48 1.07 5.56
C TRP A 140 -30.98 0.78 5.51
N ILE A 141 -30.26 1.34 6.47
CA ILE A 141 -28.82 1.15 6.61
C ILE A 141 -28.58 0.52 7.97
N LYS A 142 -27.92 -0.63 8.03
CA LYS A 142 -27.55 -1.34 9.27
C LYS A 142 -26.52 -0.54 10.08
N PRO A 143 -26.37 -0.83 11.39
CA PRO A 143 -25.29 -0.27 12.19
C PRO A 143 -23.92 -0.59 11.60
N HIS A 144 -23.15 0.44 11.22
CA HIS A 144 -21.81 0.27 10.68
C HIS A 144 -20.93 1.51 10.92
N VAL A 145 -19.63 1.35 10.73
CA VAL A 145 -18.65 2.45 10.69
C VAL A 145 -17.97 2.40 9.33
N ASP A 146 -18.20 3.38 8.44
CA ASP A 146 -17.49 3.30 7.15
C ASP A 146 -15.99 3.50 7.33
N SER A 147 -15.23 2.84 6.46
CA SER A 147 -13.78 2.96 6.41
C SER A 147 -13.31 4.40 6.25
N ILE A 148 -12.43 4.84 7.15
CA ILE A 148 -11.70 6.12 7.06
C ILE A 148 -10.94 6.23 5.72
N ARG A 149 -10.53 5.10 5.14
CA ARG A 149 -9.82 5.06 3.84
C ARG A 149 -10.70 5.62 2.72
N PHE A 150 -11.97 5.23 2.68
CA PHE A 150 -12.90 5.54 1.59
C PHE A 150 -13.75 6.78 1.88
N CYS A 151 -14.09 7.03 3.16
CA CYS A 151 -15.00 8.12 3.53
C CYS A 151 -14.34 9.35 4.19
N GLY A 152 -13.08 9.23 4.62
CA GLY A 152 -12.36 10.32 5.28
C GLY A 152 -12.81 10.57 6.73
N ASP A 153 -12.27 11.63 7.33
CA ASP A 153 -12.52 11.97 8.76
C ASP A 153 -13.80 12.78 8.99
N VAL A 154 -14.38 13.35 7.93
CA VAL A 154 -15.60 14.15 7.98
C VAL A 154 -16.52 13.69 6.87
N ILE A 155 -17.76 13.37 7.24
CA ILE A 155 -18.85 13.10 6.31
C ILE A 155 -19.85 14.25 6.39
N ALA A 156 -20.22 14.78 5.23
CA ALA A 156 -21.27 15.77 5.12
C ALA A 156 -22.36 15.22 4.20
N GLY A 157 -23.54 14.93 4.75
CA GLY A 157 -24.66 14.39 3.99
C GLY A 157 -25.83 15.36 3.96
N LEU A 158 -26.29 15.69 2.76
CA LEU A 158 -27.52 16.46 2.52
C LEU A 158 -28.68 15.48 2.34
N SER A 159 -29.69 15.56 3.20
CA SER A 159 -30.89 14.71 3.16
C SER A 159 -31.99 15.36 2.33
N LEU A 160 -32.54 14.64 1.36
CA LEU A 160 -33.57 15.10 0.42
C LEU A 160 -34.83 14.22 0.48
N LEU A 161 -35.96 14.79 0.06
CA LEU A 161 -37.29 14.18 -0.13
C LEU A 161 -38.04 13.76 1.15
N SER A 162 -37.40 12.99 2.04
CA SER A 162 -38.05 12.37 3.19
C SER A 162 -37.22 12.49 4.45
N ASP A 163 -37.91 12.77 5.55
CA ASP A 163 -37.34 12.77 6.89
C ASP A 163 -36.87 11.36 7.27
N SER A 164 -35.81 11.29 8.08
CA SER A 164 -35.27 10.02 8.56
C SER A 164 -34.67 10.14 9.95
N VAL A 165 -34.58 9.02 10.65
CA VAL A 165 -33.92 8.96 11.95
C VAL A 165 -32.60 8.21 11.77
N MET A 166 -31.50 8.89 12.13
CA MET A 166 -30.18 8.28 12.20
C MET A 166 -29.87 7.92 13.64
N ARG A 167 -29.53 6.67 13.91
CA ARG A 167 -29.12 6.24 15.25
C ARG A 167 -27.62 6.06 15.30
N LEU A 168 -27.02 6.58 16.39
CA LEU A 168 -25.61 6.39 16.72
C LEU A 168 -25.51 5.49 17.96
N THR A 169 -24.85 4.35 17.83
CA THR A 169 -24.55 3.41 18.93
C THR A 169 -23.05 3.23 19.09
N MET A 170 -22.52 3.31 20.31
CA MET A 170 -21.07 3.19 20.52
C MET A 170 -20.59 1.76 20.20
N VAL A 171 -19.50 1.65 19.45
CA VAL A 171 -18.87 0.36 19.13
C VAL A 171 -18.51 -0.36 20.43
N SER A 172 -18.88 -1.64 20.53
CA SER A 172 -18.71 -2.51 21.71
C SER A 172 -19.61 -2.20 22.93
N HIS A 173 -20.39 -1.11 22.92
CA HIS A 173 -21.30 -0.74 24.03
C HIS A 173 -22.68 -0.26 23.52
N GLU A 174 -23.25 -1.01 22.58
CA GLU A 174 -24.42 -0.59 21.80
C GLU A 174 -25.69 -0.36 22.64
N LYS A 175 -25.85 -1.08 23.75
CA LYS A 175 -27.00 -0.96 24.65
C LYS A 175 -26.88 0.21 25.64
N GLU A 176 -25.67 0.65 25.94
CA GLU A 176 -25.39 1.65 26.99
C GLU A 176 -25.32 3.07 26.43
N TYR A 177 -24.73 3.22 25.23
CA TYR A 177 -24.49 4.53 24.62
C TYR A 177 -25.16 4.61 23.26
N ARG A 178 -26.41 5.07 23.27
CA ARG A 178 -27.27 5.20 22.10
C ARG A 178 -27.92 6.59 22.06
N GLU A 179 -27.89 7.24 20.91
CA GLU A 179 -28.61 8.49 20.66
C GLU A 179 -29.21 8.49 19.24
N ASP A 180 -30.45 8.96 19.12
CA ASP A 180 -31.17 9.05 17.85
C ASP A 180 -31.19 10.52 17.40
N PHE A 181 -30.90 10.80 16.13
CA PHE A 181 -30.88 12.12 15.50
C PHE A 181 -31.92 12.20 14.40
N LEU A 182 -32.79 13.22 14.45
CA LEU A 182 -33.69 13.51 13.34
C LEU A 182 -32.93 14.20 12.22
N LEU A 183 -33.10 13.68 11.00
CA LEU A 183 -32.61 14.25 9.75
C LEU A 183 -33.80 14.66 8.90
N PRO A 184 -34.30 15.89 9.04
CA PRO A 184 -35.38 16.40 8.20
C PRO A 184 -34.98 16.43 6.73
N CYS A 185 -35.94 16.37 5.82
CA CYS A 185 -35.73 16.74 4.43
C CYS A 185 -35.12 18.15 4.34
N ARG A 186 -34.29 18.37 3.32
CA ARG A 186 -33.53 19.62 3.11
C ARG A 186 -32.54 19.97 4.22
N SER A 187 -32.17 19.02 5.08
CA SER A 187 -31.18 19.22 6.15
C SER A 187 -29.77 18.74 5.75
N LEU A 188 -28.75 19.43 6.23
CA LEU A 188 -27.36 19.00 6.15
C LEU A 188 -26.91 18.43 7.49
N TYR A 189 -26.45 17.18 7.51
CA TYR A 189 -25.74 16.65 8.67
C TYR A 189 -24.24 16.58 8.41
N ILE A 190 -23.45 16.87 9.45
CA ILE A 190 -22.00 16.80 9.45
C ILE A 190 -21.57 15.92 10.61
N MET A 191 -20.89 14.83 10.27
CA MET A 191 -20.35 13.87 11.23
C MET A 191 -18.82 13.88 11.17
N ASN A 192 -18.17 14.11 12.30
CA ASN A 192 -16.72 14.10 12.45
C ASN A 192 -16.30 13.50 13.80
N GLY A 193 -15.00 13.49 14.11
CA GLY A 193 -14.50 13.17 15.45
C GLY A 193 -15.02 11.84 16.02
N VAL A 194 -15.49 11.86 17.28
CA VAL A 194 -15.96 10.67 17.98
C VAL A 194 -17.25 10.10 17.39
N ALA A 195 -18.22 10.93 16.99
CA ALA A 195 -19.44 10.46 16.31
C ALA A 195 -19.13 9.63 15.06
N ARG A 196 -18.06 10.00 14.34
CA ARG A 196 -17.63 9.30 13.12
C ARG A 196 -16.80 8.04 13.39
N GLN A 197 -15.93 8.07 14.40
CA GLN A 197 -14.88 7.06 14.58
C GLN A 197 -15.22 5.98 15.62
N LYS A 198 -16.12 6.28 16.57
CA LYS A 198 -16.41 5.40 17.71
C LYS A 198 -17.88 4.95 17.80
N TYR A 199 -18.74 5.45 16.91
CA TYR A 199 -20.16 5.11 16.90
C TYR A 199 -20.53 4.46 15.57
N ASN A 200 -21.20 3.32 15.63
CA ASN A 200 -21.96 2.76 14.54
C ASN A 200 -23.08 3.74 14.19
N HIS A 201 -23.25 4.02 12.90
CA HIS A 201 -24.36 4.83 12.40
C HIS A 201 -25.30 3.96 11.59
N GLU A 202 -26.60 4.13 11.80
CA GLU A 202 -27.65 3.43 11.07
C GLU A 202 -28.77 4.38 10.67
N ILE A 203 -29.45 4.08 9.57
CA ILE A 203 -30.70 4.75 9.18
C ILE A 203 -31.83 3.75 9.41
N LEU A 204 -32.72 4.07 10.34
CA LEU A 204 -33.73 3.15 10.85
C LEU A 204 -34.78 2.78 9.79
N LYS A 205 -35.30 1.55 9.85
CA LYS A 205 -36.44 1.10 9.06
C LYS A 205 -37.68 1.96 9.34
N SER A 206 -38.62 2.00 8.39
CA SER A 206 -39.88 2.75 8.53
C SER A 206 -40.69 2.32 9.78
N GLU A 207 -40.65 1.04 10.11
CA GLU A 207 -41.32 0.47 11.30
C GLU A 207 -40.69 0.93 12.63
N GLU A 208 -39.39 1.23 12.63
CA GLU A 208 -38.59 1.56 13.80
C GLU A 208 -38.26 3.06 13.92
N SER A 209 -38.64 3.84 12.90
CA SER A 209 -38.34 5.28 12.80
C SER A 209 -39.22 6.11 13.73
N TYR A 210 -38.92 6.08 15.02
CA TYR A 210 -39.51 6.96 16.03
C TYR A 210 -38.48 7.99 16.50
N PHE A 211 -38.89 9.25 16.59
CA PHE A 211 -38.09 10.31 17.19
C PHE A 211 -38.92 11.03 18.26
N GLN A 212 -38.41 11.06 19.50
CA GLN A 212 -39.11 11.65 20.65
C GLN A 212 -40.56 11.15 20.83
N GLY A 213 -40.81 9.86 20.55
CA GLY A 213 -42.12 9.23 20.66
C GLY A 213 -43.07 9.46 19.47
N GLN A 214 -42.69 10.27 18.48
CA GLN A 214 -43.45 10.46 17.25
C GLN A 214 -42.94 9.54 16.14
N LYS A 215 -43.85 8.91 15.40
CA LYS A 215 -43.52 8.08 14.24
C LYS A 215 -43.18 8.98 13.04
N ILE A 216 -42.01 8.78 12.45
CA ILE A 216 -41.57 9.48 11.24
C ILE A 216 -41.91 8.62 10.03
N SER A 217 -42.83 9.10 9.19
CA SER A 217 -43.19 8.42 7.94
C SER A 217 -42.07 8.56 6.91
N ARG A 218 -41.54 7.41 6.46
CA ARG A 218 -40.49 7.37 5.43
C ARG A 218 -41.08 7.08 4.06
N SER A 219 -40.64 7.83 3.06
CA SER A 219 -40.86 7.56 1.64
C SER A 219 -39.49 7.40 0.95
N ARG A 220 -39.38 7.70 -0.35
CA ARG A 220 -38.09 7.66 -1.05
C ARG A 220 -37.17 8.75 -0.49
N ARG A 221 -35.91 8.42 -0.20
CA ARG A 221 -34.92 9.35 0.37
C ARG A 221 -33.65 9.37 -0.45
N ILE A 222 -33.16 10.55 -0.78
CA ILE A 222 -31.84 10.72 -1.41
C ILE A 222 -30.88 11.41 -0.44
N SER A 223 -29.65 10.92 -0.39
CA SER A 223 -28.53 11.52 0.33
C SER A 223 -27.42 11.91 -0.63
N ILE A 224 -27.05 13.18 -0.64
CA ILE A 224 -25.88 13.67 -1.35
C ILE A 224 -24.74 13.82 -0.35
N ILE A 225 -23.69 13.02 -0.50
CA ILE A 225 -22.62 12.86 0.48
C ILE A 225 -21.30 13.40 -0.08
N CYS A 226 -20.76 14.42 0.60
CA CYS A 226 -19.43 14.94 0.37
C CYS A 226 -18.43 14.34 1.38
N ARG A 227 -17.25 13.95 0.91
CA ARG A 227 -16.22 13.22 1.66
C ARG A 227 -14.82 13.81 1.41
N ILE A 228 -13.89 13.65 2.36
CA ILE A 228 -12.50 14.13 2.23
C ILE A 228 -11.64 13.12 1.46
N SER A 229 -10.77 13.59 0.57
CA SER A 229 -9.84 12.73 -0.16
C SER A 229 -8.64 12.37 0.71
N SER A 230 -8.46 11.08 1.02
CA SER A 230 -7.30 10.53 1.72
C SER A 230 -6.08 10.42 0.78
N LYS A 231 -5.71 11.52 0.12
CA LYS A 231 -5.03 11.43 -1.18
C LYS A 231 -3.57 10.95 -1.15
N TYR A 232 -2.92 10.78 0.00
CA TYR A 232 -1.49 10.41 0.06
C TYR A 232 -1.15 9.42 1.20
N ILE A 233 -1.07 8.13 0.86
CA ILE A 233 -0.72 7.03 1.79
C ILE A 233 0.69 7.23 2.38
N PHE A 234 1.63 7.77 1.60
CA PHE A 234 2.99 8.07 2.07
C PHE A 234 3.03 9.14 3.17
N THR A 235 2.12 10.11 3.13
CA THR A 235 1.98 11.13 4.20
C THR A 235 1.52 10.47 5.50
N LYS A 236 0.61 9.48 5.45
CA LYS A 236 0.22 8.69 6.63
C LYS A 236 1.34 7.78 7.16
N TRP A 237 2.24 7.32 6.27
CA TRP A 237 3.43 6.58 6.71
C TRP A 237 4.41 7.47 7.48
N CYS A 238 4.61 8.72 7.03
CA CYS A 238 5.46 9.69 7.73
C CYS A 238 4.79 10.23 9.01
N PHE A 239 3.49 10.51 8.94
CA PHE A 239 2.68 11.02 10.05
C PHE A 239 1.67 9.94 10.46
N LYS A 240 2.02 9.20 11.51
CA LYS A 240 1.32 8.00 11.99
C LYS A 240 -0.21 8.10 12.05
N ASN A 241 -0.75 9.29 12.35
CA ASN A 241 -2.19 9.54 12.47
C ASN A 241 -2.60 10.92 11.90
N ASN A 242 -3.90 11.07 11.63
CA ASN A 242 -4.45 12.32 11.05
C ASN A 242 -4.31 13.52 12.00
N ALA A 243 -4.25 13.29 13.32
CA ALA A 243 -3.98 14.35 14.30
C ALA A 243 -2.58 14.96 14.13
N ALA A 244 -1.54 14.13 13.91
CA ALA A 244 -0.19 14.60 13.62
C ALA A 244 -0.13 15.35 12.29
N ILE A 245 -0.89 14.90 11.28
CA ILE A 245 -1.00 15.61 10.00
C ILE A 245 -1.62 17.00 10.22
N ASN A 246 -2.74 17.09 10.94
CA ASN A 246 -3.40 18.37 11.23
C ASN A 246 -2.52 19.30 12.07
N TYR A 247 -1.78 18.76 13.04
CA TYR A 247 -0.79 19.51 13.79
C TYR A 247 0.31 20.07 12.87
N GLU A 248 0.83 19.26 11.94
CA GLU A 248 1.84 19.71 10.99
C GLU A 248 1.31 20.77 10.03
N ILE A 249 0.08 20.60 9.53
CA ILE A 249 -0.59 21.59 8.69
C ILE A 249 -0.70 22.94 9.43
N ASN A 250 -1.18 22.90 10.69
CA ASN A 250 -1.29 24.11 11.51
C ASN A 250 0.08 24.73 11.81
N ARG A 251 1.11 23.92 12.09
CA ARG A 251 2.49 24.37 12.30
C ARG A 251 3.04 25.06 11.05
N HIS A 252 2.82 24.46 9.87
CA HIS A 252 3.25 24.97 8.58
C HIS A 252 2.61 26.33 8.29
N PHE A 253 1.29 26.44 8.37
CA PHE A 253 0.58 27.70 8.12
C PHE A 253 0.91 28.80 9.14
N LYS A 254 1.13 28.44 10.42
CA LYS A 254 1.40 29.43 11.47
C LYS A 254 2.83 29.96 11.45
N TYR A 255 3.83 29.09 11.24
CA TYR A 255 5.24 29.47 11.39
C TYR A 255 5.99 29.60 10.07
N TYR A 256 5.55 28.93 9.00
CA TYR A 256 6.28 28.86 7.72
C TYR A 256 5.36 29.02 6.50
N PRO A 257 4.54 30.09 6.41
CA PRO A 257 3.53 30.24 5.36
C PRO A 257 4.11 30.34 3.94
N TYR A 258 5.34 30.84 3.80
CA TYR A 258 6.03 31.00 2.52
C TYR A 258 6.80 29.74 2.07
N MET A 259 6.90 28.74 2.93
CA MET A 259 7.61 27.50 2.62
C MET A 259 6.67 26.51 1.96
N ILE A 260 7.20 25.71 1.04
CA ILE A 260 6.50 24.64 0.36
C ILE A 260 6.73 23.36 1.13
N HIS A 261 5.64 22.79 1.62
CA HIS A 261 5.70 21.51 2.29
C HIS A 261 6.06 20.39 1.28
N PRO A 262 6.98 19.47 1.60
CA PRO A 262 7.40 18.41 0.68
C PRO A 262 6.25 17.53 0.21
N PHE A 263 5.26 17.27 1.06
CA PHE A 263 4.11 16.43 0.71
C PHE A 263 2.92 17.22 0.17
N SER A 264 3.10 18.49 -0.19
CA SER A 264 2.05 19.30 -0.80
C SER A 264 1.73 18.80 -2.22
N SER A 265 0.46 18.90 -2.62
CA SER A 265 0.04 18.56 -4.00
C SER A 265 0.78 19.42 -5.03
N PHE A 266 1.01 20.69 -4.73
CA PHE A 266 1.79 21.59 -5.56
C PHE A 266 3.21 21.04 -5.82
N ARG A 267 3.92 20.59 -4.76
CA ARG A 267 5.27 20.02 -4.93
C ARG A 267 5.26 18.76 -5.79
N ILE A 268 4.23 17.93 -5.67
CA ILE A 268 4.10 16.71 -6.47
C ILE A 268 3.89 17.05 -7.96
N TYR A 269 2.97 17.98 -8.28
CA TYR A 269 2.77 18.41 -9.67
C TYR A 269 4.02 19.07 -10.25
N TRP A 270 4.72 19.88 -9.44
CA TRP A 270 5.99 20.47 -9.83
C TRP A 270 7.04 19.41 -10.17
N GLU A 271 7.20 18.38 -9.33
CA GLU A 271 8.14 17.28 -9.60
C GLU A 271 7.80 16.51 -10.87
N ILE A 272 6.51 16.28 -11.16
CA ILE A 272 6.07 15.66 -12.42
C ILE A 272 6.44 16.54 -13.62
N MET A 273 6.16 17.85 -13.55
CA MET A 273 6.55 18.80 -14.59
C MET A 273 8.07 18.80 -14.80
N MET A 274 8.85 18.78 -13.72
CA MET A 274 10.31 18.75 -13.79
C MET A 274 10.85 17.45 -14.39
N ILE A 275 10.21 16.30 -14.19
CA ILE A 275 10.57 15.05 -14.89
C ILE A 275 10.35 15.22 -16.40
N ILE A 276 9.19 15.74 -16.81
CA ILE A 276 8.84 15.93 -18.22
C ILE A 276 9.81 16.91 -18.88
N THR A 277 9.99 18.10 -18.30
CA THR A 277 10.91 19.13 -18.81
C THR A 277 12.34 18.59 -18.87
N SER A 278 12.83 17.91 -17.82
CA SER A 278 14.17 17.33 -17.82
C SER A 278 14.33 16.26 -18.90
N PHE A 279 13.34 15.38 -19.08
CA PHE A 279 13.36 14.36 -20.12
C PHE A 279 13.42 14.98 -21.53
N ILE A 280 12.58 15.98 -21.80
CA ILE A 280 12.59 16.73 -23.06
C ILE A 280 13.97 17.35 -23.30
N THR A 281 14.58 17.99 -22.29
CA THR A 281 15.92 18.58 -22.46
C THR A 281 17.00 17.54 -22.72
N VAL A 282 16.99 16.39 -22.04
CA VAL A 282 18.01 15.34 -22.21
C VAL A 282 17.92 14.66 -23.57
N ILE A 283 16.73 14.56 -24.17
CA ILE A 283 16.55 13.97 -25.49
C ILE A 283 16.79 14.98 -26.62
N ILE A 284 16.21 16.18 -26.54
CA ILE A 284 16.22 17.06 -27.72
C ILE A 284 17.56 17.80 -27.88
N ASN A 285 18.26 18.14 -26.79
CA ASN A 285 19.55 18.87 -26.88
C ASN A 285 20.62 18.16 -27.76
N PRO A 286 20.93 16.87 -27.57
CA PRO A 286 21.91 16.19 -28.42
C PRO A 286 21.44 16.03 -29.88
N ILE A 287 20.13 15.83 -30.13
CA ILE A 287 19.56 15.80 -31.49
C ILE A 287 19.80 17.12 -32.19
N PHE A 288 19.50 18.23 -31.51
CA PHE A 288 19.67 19.56 -32.08
C PHE A 288 21.14 19.82 -32.42
N LEU A 289 22.05 19.55 -31.47
CA LEU A 289 23.48 19.75 -31.65
C LEU A 289 24.04 18.92 -32.81
N ALA A 290 23.53 17.72 -33.02
CA ALA A 290 23.96 16.85 -34.09
C ALA A 290 23.37 17.28 -35.45
N PHE A 291 22.05 17.44 -35.56
CA PHE A 291 21.37 17.44 -36.87
C PHE A 291 20.73 18.78 -37.27
N TYR A 292 20.49 19.69 -36.33
CA TYR A 292 19.72 20.92 -36.57
C TYR A 292 20.50 22.19 -36.21
N MET A 293 21.83 22.08 -36.07
CA MET A 293 22.67 23.23 -35.77
C MET A 293 22.55 24.36 -36.78
N ASP A 294 22.06 24.15 -38.00
CA ASP A 294 21.90 25.21 -38.99
C ASP A 294 20.61 26.04 -38.78
N GLU A 295 19.60 25.51 -38.08
CA GLU A 295 18.30 26.15 -37.81
C GLU A 295 18.24 26.76 -36.38
N LYS A 296 19.12 27.73 -36.12
CA LYS A 296 19.45 28.16 -34.73
C LYS A 296 18.37 28.97 -33.99
N GLU A 297 17.62 29.81 -34.69
CA GLU A 297 16.82 30.87 -34.03
C GLU A 297 15.62 30.34 -33.24
N GLN A 298 14.76 29.55 -33.88
CA GLN A 298 13.56 28.99 -33.23
C GLN A 298 13.93 28.06 -32.07
N TRP A 299 15.01 27.30 -32.24
CA TRP A 299 15.49 26.39 -31.21
C TRP A 299 16.03 27.10 -29.97
N TYR A 300 16.79 28.19 -30.14
CA TYR A 300 17.32 28.94 -29.00
C TYR A 300 16.20 29.52 -28.14
N ILE A 301 15.12 30.01 -28.75
CA ILE A 301 13.94 30.49 -28.01
C ILE A 301 13.34 29.35 -27.18
N PHE A 302 13.07 28.19 -27.81
CA PHE A 302 12.50 27.04 -27.13
C PHE A 302 13.40 26.51 -26.00
N SER A 303 14.71 26.39 -26.25
CA SER A 303 15.66 25.90 -25.25
C SER A 303 15.80 26.86 -24.06
N ASN A 304 15.81 28.17 -24.31
CA ASN A 304 15.84 29.18 -23.25
C ASN A 304 14.57 29.15 -22.37
N ILE A 305 13.40 28.84 -22.95
CA ILE A 305 12.16 28.64 -22.17
C ILE A 305 12.29 27.45 -21.23
N LEU A 306 12.80 26.31 -21.72
CA LEU A 306 13.02 25.12 -20.89
C LEU A 306 14.06 25.39 -19.79
N ASP A 307 15.15 26.10 -20.11
CA ASP A 307 16.17 26.48 -19.14
C ASP A 307 15.60 27.43 -18.07
N GLY A 308 14.70 28.35 -18.44
CA GLY A 308 13.97 29.21 -17.51
C GLY A 308 13.11 28.41 -16.51
N ILE A 309 12.34 27.42 -17.00
CA ILE A 309 11.56 26.52 -16.13
C ILE A 309 12.48 25.75 -15.17
N ILE A 310 13.62 25.32 -15.67
CA ILE A 310 14.62 24.59 -14.90
C ILE A 310 15.30 25.47 -13.84
N LEU A 311 15.60 26.73 -14.16
CA LEU A 311 16.12 27.71 -13.20
C LEU A 311 15.12 27.98 -12.08
N CYS A 312 13.82 28.01 -12.40
CA CYS A 312 12.77 28.09 -11.38
C CYS A 312 12.88 26.91 -10.39
N ASP A 313 13.21 25.69 -10.82
CA ASP A 313 13.34 24.55 -9.89
C ASP A 313 14.44 24.78 -8.82
N ILE A 314 15.54 25.42 -9.20
CA ILE A 314 16.60 25.81 -8.25
C ILE A 314 16.06 26.77 -7.20
N ILE A 315 15.30 27.79 -7.62
CA ILE A 315 14.65 28.74 -6.71
C ILE A 315 13.70 27.99 -5.79
N MET A 316 12.88 27.08 -6.34
CA MET A 316 11.92 26.29 -5.58
C MET A 316 12.57 25.39 -4.52
N PHE A 317 13.80 24.91 -4.74
CA PHE A 317 14.54 24.15 -3.73
C PHE A 317 14.82 24.94 -2.45
N PHE A 318 15.09 26.25 -2.56
CA PHE A 318 15.29 27.09 -1.37
C PHE A 318 14.02 27.26 -0.54
N PHE A 319 12.85 27.15 -1.18
CA PHE A 319 11.55 27.25 -0.52
C PHE A 319 10.92 25.89 -0.19
N THR A 320 11.54 24.76 -0.52
CA THR A 320 10.95 23.44 -0.29
C THR A 320 11.55 22.75 0.94
N GLY A 321 10.70 22.36 1.88
CA GLY A 321 11.11 21.56 3.05
C GLY A 321 11.53 20.14 2.69
N TYR A 322 12.21 19.46 3.60
CA TYR A 322 12.51 18.03 3.47
C TYR A 322 12.12 17.25 4.72
N TYR A 323 11.80 15.97 4.53
CA TYR A 323 11.53 15.06 5.63
C TYR A 323 12.83 14.45 6.14
N ASP A 324 13.09 14.57 7.44
CA ASP A 324 14.22 13.90 8.09
C ASP A 324 13.75 12.57 8.66
N HIS A 325 14.17 11.46 8.05
CA HIS A 325 13.79 10.11 8.48
C HIS A 325 14.29 9.78 9.89
N TRP A 326 15.44 10.30 10.31
CA TRP A 326 16.02 9.99 11.62
C TRP A 326 15.24 10.65 12.75
N LYS A 327 14.86 11.91 12.54
CA LYS A 327 14.09 12.69 13.51
C LYS A 327 12.58 12.51 13.35
N SER A 328 12.14 11.91 12.25
CA SER A 328 10.73 11.76 11.87
C SER A 328 9.96 13.09 11.91
N ILE A 329 10.60 14.18 11.47
CA ILE A 329 10.00 15.51 11.39
C ILE A 329 10.28 16.13 10.02
N VAL A 330 9.36 16.96 9.55
CA VAL A 330 9.62 17.83 8.38
C VAL A 330 10.38 19.06 8.85
N ILE A 331 11.48 19.37 8.17
CA ILE A 331 12.26 20.58 8.40
C ILE A 331 11.82 21.62 7.37
N LEU A 332 11.28 22.74 7.87
CA LEU A 332 10.79 23.87 7.09
C LEU A 332 11.58 25.17 7.33
N ASP A 333 12.60 25.15 8.19
CA ASP A 333 13.44 26.32 8.43
C ASP A 333 14.27 26.67 7.18
N PRO A 334 14.06 27.86 6.56
CA PRO A 334 14.71 28.24 5.32
C PRO A 334 16.24 28.33 5.45
N TYR A 335 16.77 28.73 6.62
CA TYR A 335 18.21 28.85 6.82
C TYR A 335 18.89 27.47 6.79
N ILE A 336 18.28 26.49 7.45
CA ILE A 336 18.78 25.11 7.50
C ILE A 336 18.72 24.48 6.10
N ILE A 337 17.63 24.71 5.37
CA ILE A 337 17.42 24.19 4.01
C ILE A 337 18.45 24.80 3.05
N ALA A 338 18.59 26.12 3.02
CA ALA A 338 19.54 26.81 2.15
C ALA A 338 20.98 26.33 2.40
N ARG A 339 21.41 26.24 3.66
CA ARG A 339 22.76 25.76 4.01
C ARG A 339 23.00 24.32 3.56
N LYS A 340 22.00 23.45 3.72
CA LYS A 340 22.08 22.06 3.29
C LYS A 340 22.20 21.97 1.76
N TYR A 341 21.34 22.70 1.04
CA TYR A 341 21.30 22.69 -0.42
C TYR A 341 22.59 23.23 -1.05
N MET A 342 23.08 24.37 -0.55
CA MET A 342 24.33 25.01 -1.00
C MET A 342 25.56 24.10 -0.85
N LYS A 343 25.59 23.23 0.16
CA LYS A 343 26.71 22.31 0.41
C LYS A 343 26.62 21.00 -0.39
N SER A 344 25.45 20.62 -0.88
CA SER A 344 25.24 19.29 -1.48
C SER A 344 25.20 19.29 -3.00
N THR A 345 24.17 19.91 -3.61
CA THR A 345 23.83 19.69 -5.02
C THR A 345 23.67 20.98 -5.80
N PHE A 346 23.73 22.13 -5.15
CA PHE A 346 23.52 23.45 -5.76
C PHE A 346 24.40 23.70 -6.99
N ILE A 347 25.71 23.41 -6.90
CA ILE A 347 26.65 23.62 -8.02
C ILE A 347 26.25 22.76 -9.23
N VAL A 348 25.88 21.50 -8.99
CA VAL A 348 25.45 20.56 -10.04
C VAL A 348 24.14 21.03 -10.69
N ASP A 349 23.24 21.59 -9.90
CA ASP A 349 21.96 22.11 -10.40
C ASP A 349 22.14 23.37 -11.23
N ILE A 350 23.03 24.29 -10.83
CA ILE A 350 23.38 25.46 -11.63
C ILE A 350 24.00 25.04 -12.96
N LEU A 351 25.04 24.19 -12.92
CA LEU A 351 25.72 23.75 -14.14
C LEU A 351 24.77 23.07 -15.14
N SER A 352 23.73 22.41 -14.64
CA SER A 352 22.72 21.78 -15.49
C SER A 352 21.54 22.70 -15.87
N ALA A 353 21.43 23.90 -15.30
CA ALA A 353 20.40 24.92 -15.61
C ALA A 353 20.90 26.06 -16.50
N MET A 354 22.21 26.24 -16.61
CA MET A 354 22.79 27.38 -17.31
C MET A 354 22.36 27.40 -18.80
N PRO A 355 21.85 28.55 -19.30
CA PRO A 355 21.49 28.73 -20.71
C PRO A 355 22.75 28.96 -21.55
N TYR A 356 23.49 27.89 -21.81
CA TYR A 356 24.76 27.93 -22.55
C TYR A 356 24.62 28.51 -23.97
N GLN A 357 23.41 28.49 -24.56
CA GLN A 357 23.17 29.10 -25.86
C GLN A 357 23.28 30.64 -25.85
N LEU A 358 22.98 31.32 -24.73
CA LEU A 358 23.14 32.77 -24.62
C LEU A 358 24.60 33.20 -24.72
N ILE A 359 25.53 32.37 -24.21
CA ILE A 359 26.97 32.62 -24.32
C ILE A 359 27.38 32.67 -25.80
N ASN A 360 26.83 31.78 -26.64
CA ASN A 360 27.11 31.76 -28.08
C ASN A 360 26.61 33.02 -28.81
N VAL A 361 25.52 33.62 -28.34
CA VAL A 361 24.95 34.85 -28.93
C VAL A 361 25.79 36.07 -28.51
N ILE A 362 26.21 36.14 -27.25
CA ILE A 362 26.94 37.29 -26.69
C ILE A 362 28.39 37.35 -27.20
N VAL A 363 29.07 36.20 -27.35
CA VAL A 363 30.50 36.15 -27.70
C VAL A 363 30.77 36.35 -29.22
N ASN A 364 29.71 36.41 -30.03
CA ASN A 364 29.74 36.66 -31.49
C ASN A 364 30.53 35.62 -32.34
N LYS A 365 29.80 34.89 -33.20
CA LYS A 365 30.17 33.98 -34.31
C LYS A 365 31.34 32.97 -34.22
N THR A 366 32.14 32.96 -33.17
CA THR A 366 33.15 31.92 -32.94
C THR A 366 32.83 31.35 -31.56
N VAL A 367 32.44 30.08 -31.41
CA VAL A 367 33.29 28.92 -31.56
C VAL A 367 32.34 27.71 -31.36
N TRP A 368 32.18 26.80 -32.33
CA TRP A 368 31.31 25.57 -32.23
C TRP A 368 31.56 24.74 -30.96
N TYR A 369 32.71 24.91 -30.34
CA TYR A 369 33.16 24.28 -29.12
C TYR A 369 32.41 24.81 -27.90
N CYS A 370 31.88 26.04 -27.91
CA CYS A 370 30.98 26.51 -26.84
C CYS A 370 29.62 25.80 -26.90
N ALA A 371 29.21 25.28 -28.07
CA ALA A 371 28.00 24.47 -28.19
C ALA A 371 28.11 23.13 -27.45
N ILE A 372 29.33 22.60 -27.24
CA ILE A 372 29.56 21.37 -26.48
C ILE A 372 29.10 21.49 -25.02
N LEU A 373 29.09 22.71 -24.47
CA LEU A 373 28.64 22.96 -23.10
C LEU A 373 27.16 22.61 -22.91
N ASN A 374 26.35 22.61 -23.98
CA ASN A 374 24.97 22.14 -23.91
C ASN A 374 24.87 20.64 -23.57
N LEU A 375 25.91 19.85 -23.78
CA LEU A 375 25.96 18.44 -23.38
C LEU A 375 26.04 18.27 -21.85
N VAL A 376 26.48 19.28 -21.10
CA VAL A 376 26.46 19.29 -19.62
C VAL A 376 25.05 19.09 -19.06
N LYS A 377 24.02 19.44 -19.86
CA LYS A 377 22.61 19.22 -19.50
C LYS A 377 22.24 17.74 -19.30
N ILE A 378 23.08 16.76 -19.71
CA ILE A 378 22.90 15.34 -19.37
C ILE A 378 22.79 15.08 -17.87
N ILE A 379 23.40 15.94 -17.04
CA ILE A 379 23.33 15.90 -15.58
C ILE A 379 21.87 15.89 -15.07
N ARG A 380 20.92 16.43 -15.86
CA ARG A 380 19.48 16.41 -15.58
C ARG A 380 18.87 15.01 -15.47
N ILE A 381 19.55 13.96 -15.96
CA ILE A 381 19.13 12.57 -15.69
C ILE A 381 19.04 12.29 -14.17
N ARG A 382 19.86 12.96 -13.36
CA ARG A 382 19.78 12.89 -11.89
C ARG A 382 18.43 13.37 -11.38
N ALA A 383 17.91 14.49 -11.91
CA ALA A 383 16.60 15.03 -11.52
C ALA A 383 15.48 14.04 -11.87
N ILE A 384 15.52 13.45 -13.07
CA ILE A 384 14.57 12.41 -13.51
C ILE A 384 14.57 11.23 -12.53
N ILE A 385 15.75 10.70 -12.17
CA ILE A 385 15.88 9.56 -11.26
C ILE A 385 15.38 9.92 -9.85
N VAL A 386 15.80 11.05 -9.29
CA VAL A 386 15.44 11.46 -7.93
C VAL A 386 13.94 11.71 -7.79
N TYR A 387 13.35 12.47 -8.72
CA TYR A 387 11.91 12.77 -8.68
C TYR A 387 11.06 11.53 -8.98
N SER A 388 11.44 10.69 -9.94
CA SER A 388 10.71 9.45 -10.21
C SER A 388 10.78 8.45 -9.04
N GLN A 389 11.91 8.38 -8.31
CA GLN A 389 12.04 7.56 -7.11
C GLN A 389 11.09 8.04 -6.01
N ARG A 390 11.02 9.36 -5.81
CA ARG A 390 10.12 9.96 -4.83
C ARG A 390 8.66 9.72 -5.18
N LEU A 391 8.26 9.90 -6.45
CA LEU A 391 6.90 9.59 -6.90
C LEU A 391 6.57 8.11 -6.73
N SER A 392 7.52 7.21 -7.02
CA SER A 392 7.38 5.77 -6.78
C SER A 392 7.05 5.47 -5.30
N CYS A 393 7.75 6.12 -4.36
CA CYS A 393 7.45 5.99 -2.93
C CYS A 393 6.08 6.58 -2.55
N ILE A 394 5.70 7.73 -3.11
CA ILE A 394 4.42 8.40 -2.81
C ILE A 394 3.23 7.55 -3.27
N TYR A 395 3.31 7.02 -4.49
CA TYR A 395 2.26 6.21 -5.11
C TYR A 395 2.36 4.71 -4.78
N GLN A 396 3.32 4.30 -3.94
CA GLN A 396 3.58 2.91 -3.57
C GLN A 396 3.74 1.99 -4.80
N ILE A 397 4.37 2.50 -5.85
CA ILE A 397 4.72 1.67 -7.00
C ILE A 397 5.66 0.58 -6.49
N ASN A 398 5.41 -0.65 -6.92
CA ASN A 398 6.26 -1.78 -6.57
C ASN A 398 7.72 -1.46 -6.97
N GLN A 399 8.62 -1.55 -5.98
CA GLN A 399 10.02 -1.16 -6.11
C GLN A 399 10.75 -1.90 -7.24
N GLN A 400 10.34 -3.15 -7.54
CA GLN A 400 10.95 -3.92 -8.63
C GLN A 400 10.62 -3.33 -10.00
N TRP A 401 9.36 -2.92 -10.20
CA TRP A 401 8.93 -2.27 -11.44
C TRP A 401 9.60 -0.91 -11.63
N TYR A 402 9.75 -0.13 -10.54
CA TYR A 402 10.52 1.12 -10.58
C TYR A 402 11.98 0.88 -10.98
N LYS A 403 12.62 -0.16 -10.42
CA LYS A 403 14.00 -0.52 -10.75
C LYS A 403 14.16 -0.88 -12.23
N LEU A 404 13.24 -1.66 -12.79
CA LEU A 404 13.21 -1.96 -14.23
C LEU A 404 13.03 -0.71 -15.09
N PHE A 405 12.09 0.16 -14.74
CA PHE A 405 11.85 1.43 -15.43
C PHE A 405 13.10 2.32 -15.43
N LYS A 406 13.74 2.50 -14.26
CA LYS A 406 14.97 3.27 -14.11
C LYS A 406 16.09 2.74 -15.01
N MET A 407 16.26 1.42 -15.04
CA MET A 407 17.28 0.75 -15.87
C MET A 407 17.01 0.95 -17.36
N SER A 408 15.78 0.72 -17.81
CA SER A 408 15.36 0.91 -19.20
C SER A 408 15.60 2.36 -19.67
N MET A 409 15.21 3.34 -18.85
CA MET A 409 15.44 4.75 -19.14
C MET A 409 16.92 5.10 -19.32
N ILE A 410 17.80 4.59 -18.45
CA ILE A 410 19.26 4.83 -18.56
C ILE A 410 19.80 4.24 -19.87
N ILE A 411 19.36 3.04 -20.26
CA ILE A 411 19.81 2.37 -21.49
C ILE A 411 19.36 3.16 -22.73
N ILE A 412 18.07 3.54 -22.80
CA ILE A 412 17.53 4.28 -23.93
C ILE A 412 18.25 5.61 -24.10
N ILE A 413 18.47 6.35 -23.01
CA ILE A 413 19.20 7.63 -23.05
C ILE A 413 20.66 7.39 -23.47
N SER A 414 21.32 6.34 -22.98
CA SER A 414 22.72 6.05 -23.35
C SER A 414 22.90 5.74 -24.83
N ILE A 415 22.03 4.88 -25.39
CA ILE A 415 22.04 4.56 -26.83
C ILE A 415 21.73 5.80 -27.66
N HIS A 416 20.75 6.60 -27.24
CA HIS A 416 20.37 7.84 -27.91
C HIS A 416 21.52 8.86 -27.96
N TRP A 417 22.20 9.07 -26.83
CA TRP A 417 23.33 9.99 -26.74
C TRP A 417 24.53 9.49 -27.55
N ALA A 418 24.83 8.19 -27.51
CA ALA A 418 25.87 7.59 -28.34
C ALA A 418 25.58 7.82 -29.84
N ALA A 419 24.32 7.64 -30.27
CA ALA A 419 23.90 7.88 -31.64
C ALA A 419 24.08 9.35 -32.07
N CYS A 420 23.78 10.31 -31.19
CA CYS A 420 23.97 11.72 -31.52
C CYS A 420 25.46 12.10 -31.58
N LEU A 421 26.27 11.56 -30.66
CA LEU A 421 27.71 11.82 -30.60
C LEU A 421 28.47 11.21 -31.79
N GLU A 422 28.05 10.06 -32.30
CA GLU A 422 28.58 9.46 -33.54
C GLU A 422 28.62 10.48 -34.69
N TYR A 423 27.56 11.28 -34.85
CA TYR A 423 27.49 12.30 -35.90
C TYR A 423 28.15 13.62 -35.48
N TYR A 424 27.97 14.02 -34.22
CA TYR A 424 28.41 15.33 -33.74
C TYR A 424 29.93 15.46 -33.63
N ILE A 425 30.64 14.42 -33.19
CA ILE A 425 32.10 14.47 -33.01
C ILE A 425 32.82 14.71 -34.36
N PRO A 426 32.58 13.90 -35.42
CA PRO A 426 33.20 14.15 -36.73
C PRO A 426 32.80 15.49 -37.35
N LEU A 427 31.57 15.96 -37.09
CA LEU A 427 31.11 17.27 -37.55
C LEU A 427 31.93 18.41 -36.94
N ILE A 428 32.24 18.34 -35.64
CA ILE A 428 33.13 19.30 -34.98
C ILE A 428 34.54 19.19 -35.55
N VAL A 429 35.09 17.98 -35.65
CA VAL A 429 36.45 17.76 -36.16
C VAL A 429 36.61 18.36 -37.56
N SER A 430 35.63 18.14 -38.44
CA SER A 430 35.58 18.72 -39.79
C SER A 430 35.56 20.26 -39.77
N ASN A 431 34.78 20.86 -38.87
CA ASN A 431 34.67 22.32 -38.76
C ASN A 431 35.92 22.97 -38.13
N VAL A 432 36.68 22.23 -37.32
CA VAL A 432 37.84 22.73 -36.57
C VAL A 432 39.14 22.53 -37.31
N PHE A 433 39.40 21.30 -37.76
CA PHE A 433 40.64 20.88 -38.40
C PHE A 433 40.53 20.85 -39.92
N GLY A 434 39.34 21.10 -40.48
CA GLY A 434 39.05 21.03 -41.90
C GLY A 434 38.44 19.69 -42.31
N ARG A 435 37.72 19.70 -43.44
CA ARG A 435 36.97 18.53 -43.92
C ARG A 435 37.91 17.40 -44.34
N ASN A 436 37.77 16.25 -43.68
CA ASN A 436 38.50 15.03 -44.03
C ASN A 436 37.60 14.07 -44.82
N ARG A 437 37.92 13.84 -46.11
CA ARG A 437 37.16 12.92 -46.99
C ARG A 437 37.18 11.46 -46.53
N GLY A 438 38.09 11.09 -45.63
CA GLY A 438 38.13 9.78 -45.01
C GLY A 438 37.13 9.60 -43.87
N SER A 439 36.47 10.67 -43.41
CA SER A 439 35.48 10.58 -42.33
C SER A 439 34.24 9.81 -42.77
N TRP A 440 33.66 9.03 -41.87
CA TRP A 440 32.48 8.22 -42.18
C TRP A 440 31.25 9.10 -42.51
N ILE A 441 31.21 10.36 -42.06
CA ILE A 441 30.14 11.31 -42.42
C ILE A 441 30.14 11.66 -43.92
N ASP A 442 31.28 11.52 -44.58
CA ASP A 442 31.44 11.70 -46.03
C ASP A 442 31.25 10.39 -46.81
N SER A 443 30.87 9.29 -46.15
CA SER A 443 30.62 8.00 -46.79
C SER A 443 29.42 8.03 -47.75
N ASP A 444 29.45 7.16 -48.76
CA ASP A 444 28.36 7.01 -49.72
C ASP A 444 27.03 6.59 -49.06
N ILE A 445 27.10 5.90 -47.92
CA ILE A 445 25.91 5.46 -47.17
C ILE A 445 25.18 6.67 -46.58
N LEU A 446 25.90 7.60 -45.96
CA LEU A 446 25.29 8.78 -45.34
C LEU A 446 24.90 9.84 -46.39
N ARG A 447 25.68 9.97 -47.47
CA ARG A 447 25.39 10.89 -48.57
C ARG A 447 24.08 10.53 -49.31
N LYS A 448 23.72 9.25 -49.35
CA LYS A 448 22.43 8.78 -49.91
C LYS A 448 21.22 9.09 -49.01
N ARG A 449 21.41 9.60 -47.78
CA ARG A 449 20.32 9.93 -46.86
C ARG A 449 19.98 11.42 -46.93
N GLU A 450 18.80 11.73 -47.47
CA GLU A 450 18.35 13.12 -47.63
C GLU A 450 17.83 13.74 -46.33
N THR A 451 17.08 12.99 -45.52
CA THR A 451 16.47 13.53 -44.29
C THR A 451 17.35 13.34 -43.04
N ASN A 452 17.28 14.30 -42.12
CA ASN A 452 17.97 14.24 -40.82
C ASN A 452 17.53 13.04 -39.97
N PHE A 453 16.27 12.61 -40.11
CA PHE A 453 15.78 11.40 -39.46
C PHE A 453 16.48 10.13 -39.96
N HIS A 454 16.70 9.99 -41.26
CA HIS A 454 17.43 8.84 -41.81
C HIS A 454 18.92 8.87 -41.44
N LYS A 455 19.53 10.05 -41.33
CA LYS A 455 20.89 10.21 -40.78
C LYS A 455 20.93 9.73 -39.33
N TYR A 456 20.01 10.20 -38.48
CA TYR A 456 19.89 9.75 -37.08
C TYR A 456 19.73 8.22 -36.98
N LEU A 457 18.85 7.60 -37.78
CA LEU A 457 18.66 6.14 -37.76
C LEU A 457 19.94 5.38 -38.12
N THR A 458 20.73 5.93 -39.05
CA THR A 458 22.03 5.35 -39.42
C THR A 458 23.03 5.44 -38.26
N CYS A 459 23.07 6.57 -37.56
CA CYS A 459 23.91 6.77 -36.38
C CYS A 459 23.46 5.88 -35.21
N LEU A 460 22.15 5.71 -35.03
CA LEU A 460 21.57 4.83 -34.02
C LEU A 460 22.02 3.39 -34.25
N ASN A 461 21.94 2.90 -35.49
CA ASN A 461 22.42 1.58 -35.85
C ASN A 461 23.93 1.43 -35.55
N ARG A 462 24.76 2.40 -35.98
CA ARG A 462 26.20 2.39 -35.67
C ARG A 462 26.49 2.36 -34.17
N ALA A 463 25.86 3.23 -33.39
CA ALA A 463 26.02 3.27 -31.94
C ALA A 463 25.60 1.95 -31.27
N THR A 464 24.51 1.33 -31.72
CA THR A 464 24.09 0.01 -31.20
C THR A 464 25.11 -1.09 -31.51
N ILE A 465 25.67 -1.11 -32.72
CA ILE A 465 26.70 -2.07 -33.12
C ILE A 465 27.96 -1.89 -32.25
N ALA A 466 28.39 -0.65 -32.03
CA ALA A 466 29.54 -0.32 -31.19
C ALA A 466 29.33 -0.71 -29.71
N LEU A 467 28.16 -0.42 -29.14
CA LEU A 467 27.80 -0.77 -27.75
C LEU A 467 27.67 -2.29 -27.53
N ILE A 468 27.26 -3.04 -28.55
CA ILE A 468 27.21 -4.52 -28.50
C ILE A 468 28.61 -5.13 -28.72
N CYS A 469 29.61 -4.30 -29.04
CA CYS A 469 30.98 -4.73 -29.39
C CYS A 469 31.02 -5.64 -30.63
N SER A 470 30.11 -5.42 -31.57
CA SER A 470 30.16 -6.06 -32.87
C SER A 470 31.03 -5.22 -33.82
N ALA A 471 31.94 -5.87 -34.54
CA ALA A 471 32.77 -5.19 -35.55
C ALA A 471 32.11 -5.17 -36.94
N HIS A 472 30.95 -5.81 -37.10
CA HIS A 472 30.32 -5.96 -38.42
C HIS A 472 29.80 -4.61 -38.92
N TYR A 473 30.22 -4.20 -40.13
CA TYR A 473 29.76 -2.99 -40.85
C TYR A 473 30.19 -1.61 -40.30
N LEU A 474 31.17 -1.53 -39.39
CA LEU A 474 31.76 -0.24 -39.00
C LEU A 474 32.99 0.10 -39.88
N ASP A 475 32.80 0.93 -40.90
CA ASP A 475 33.89 1.48 -41.72
C ASP A 475 34.57 2.63 -40.95
N MET A 476 35.55 2.30 -40.10
CA MET A 476 36.32 3.26 -39.30
C MET A 476 37.66 3.56 -39.98
N LYS A 477 37.82 4.79 -40.48
CA LYS A 477 39.04 5.22 -41.20
C LYS A 477 39.82 6.31 -40.48
N THR A 478 39.15 7.13 -39.68
CA THR A 478 39.75 8.28 -39.01
C THR A 478 40.05 7.97 -37.54
N PRO A 479 41.13 8.54 -36.97
CA PRO A 479 41.56 8.20 -35.60
C PRO A 479 40.53 8.62 -34.53
N ASP A 480 39.78 9.69 -34.78
CA ASP A 480 38.68 10.15 -33.92
C ASP A 480 37.52 9.15 -33.87
N ASP A 481 37.12 8.60 -35.03
CA ASP A 481 36.05 7.60 -35.13
C ASP A 481 36.48 6.27 -34.46
N ILE A 482 37.73 5.86 -34.67
CA ILE A 482 38.29 4.66 -34.01
C ILE A 482 38.30 4.83 -32.49
N LEU A 483 38.80 5.96 -31.98
CA LEU A 483 38.87 6.20 -30.54
C LEU A 483 37.48 6.25 -29.90
N PHE A 484 36.53 6.92 -30.55
CA PHE A 484 35.16 7.00 -30.04
C PHE A 484 34.47 5.63 -30.00
N ASN A 485 34.63 4.83 -31.06
CA ASN A 485 34.09 3.46 -31.09
C ASN A 485 34.72 2.57 -30.02
N ILE A 486 36.02 2.68 -29.75
CA ILE A 486 36.67 1.96 -28.63
C ILE A 486 36.02 2.36 -27.29
N ILE A 487 35.79 3.65 -27.06
CA ILE A 487 35.14 4.15 -25.84
C ILE A 487 33.72 3.58 -25.72
N LEU A 488 32.94 3.61 -26.80
CA LEU A 488 31.59 3.05 -26.84
C LEU A 488 31.59 1.55 -26.58
N SER A 489 32.51 0.79 -27.16
CA SER A 489 32.62 -0.66 -26.91
C SER A 489 32.96 -0.96 -25.45
N VAL A 490 33.91 -0.23 -24.84
CA VAL A 490 34.22 -0.40 -23.40
C VAL A 490 33.01 -0.08 -22.53
N MET A 491 32.30 1.02 -22.81
CA MET A 491 31.07 1.38 -22.09
C MET A 491 29.96 0.33 -22.29
N GLY A 492 29.88 -0.25 -23.49
CA GLY A 492 28.97 -1.33 -23.86
C GLY A 492 29.18 -2.60 -23.03
N ILE A 493 30.42 -3.07 -22.91
CA ILE A 493 30.78 -4.24 -22.08
C ILE A 493 30.43 -4.00 -20.61
N LEU A 494 30.83 -2.85 -20.07
CA LEU A 494 30.52 -2.49 -18.67
C LEU A 494 29.01 -2.39 -18.43
N GLY A 495 28.28 -1.78 -19.38
CA GLY A 495 26.83 -1.68 -19.35
C GLY A 495 26.15 -3.05 -19.40
N PHE A 496 26.62 -3.96 -20.26
CA PHE A 496 26.10 -5.32 -20.36
C PHE A 496 26.30 -6.11 -19.05
N ILE A 497 27.50 -6.06 -18.46
CA ILE A 497 27.78 -6.71 -17.16
C ILE A 497 26.83 -6.17 -16.08
N TYR A 498 26.64 -4.84 -16.05
CA TYR A 498 25.74 -4.21 -15.10
C TYR A 498 24.28 -4.65 -15.30
N ILE A 499 23.78 -4.66 -16.52
CA ILE A 499 22.41 -5.11 -16.84
C ILE A 499 22.21 -6.57 -16.42
N LEU A 500 23.15 -7.44 -16.75
CA LEU A 500 23.11 -8.86 -16.37
C LEU A 500 23.04 -9.02 -14.85
N ALA A 501 23.86 -8.28 -14.10
CA ALA A 501 23.81 -8.28 -12.63
C ALA A 501 22.45 -7.81 -12.09
N GLN A 502 21.85 -6.77 -12.67
CA GLN A 502 20.54 -6.28 -12.24
C GLN A 502 19.41 -7.27 -12.53
N ILE A 503 19.42 -7.89 -13.70
CA ILE A 503 18.45 -8.94 -14.07
C ILE A 503 18.57 -10.12 -13.10
N MET A 504 19.79 -10.56 -12.77
CA MET A 504 20.02 -11.63 -11.81
C MET A 504 19.50 -11.29 -10.41
N GLN A 505 19.64 -10.04 -9.96
CA GLN A 505 19.04 -9.60 -8.68
C GLN A 505 17.51 -9.68 -8.72
N ILE A 506 16.88 -9.28 -9.82
CA ILE A 506 15.42 -9.33 -9.97
C ILE A 506 14.94 -10.78 -9.97
N ILE A 507 15.58 -11.66 -10.75
CA ILE A 507 15.27 -13.10 -10.80
C ILE A 507 15.39 -13.72 -9.40
N ASN A 508 16.44 -13.38 -8.65
CA ASN A 508 16.62 -13.88 -7.28
C ASN A 508 15.48 -13.47 -6.33
N ILE A 509 14.91 -12.27 -6.50
CA ILE A 509 13.80 -11.79 -5.68
C ILE A 509 12.50 -12.51 -6.05
N PHE A 510 12.21 -12.65 -7.36
CA PHE A 510 11.02 -13.36 -7.83
C PHE A 510 11.01 -14.83 -7.41
N HIS A 511 12.17 -15.50 -7.47
CA HIS A 511 12.31 -16.90 -7.06
C HIS A 511 12.67 -17.10 -5.58
N SER A 512 12.61 -16.04 -4.75
CA SER A 512 13.02 -16.13 -3.34
C SER A 512 12.25 -17.20 -2.55
N THR A 513 10.94 -17.33 -2.79
CA THR A 513 10.08 -18.34 -2.15
C THR A 513 10.43 -19.75 -2.63
N THR A 514 10.54 -19.97 -3.94
CA THR A 514 10.95 -21.25 -4.55
C THR A 514 12.33 -21.67 -4.08
N LYS A 515 13.27 -20.73 -3.96
CA LYS A 515 14.64 -20.97 -3.48
C LYS A 515 14.65 -21.39 -2.02
N THR A 516 13.84 -20.77 -1.18
CA THR A 516 13.70 -21.14 0.24
C THR A 516 13.12 -22.54 0.38
N HIS A 517 12.08 -22.86 -0.40
CA HIS A 517 11.53 -24.21 -0.46
C HIS A 517 12.58 -25.25 -0.89
N TYR A 518 13.30 -24.99 -1.98
CA TYR A 518 14.35 -25.89 -2.47
C TYR A 518 15.46 -26.10 -1.43
N LYS A 519 15.82 -25.05 -0.66
CA LYS A 519 16.78 -25.14 0.44
C LYS A 519 16.31 -26.10 1.54
N HIS A 520 15.07 -25.98 2.02
CA HIS A 520 14.53 -26.92 3.03
C HIS A 520 14.46 -28.35 2.49
N PHE A 521 14.06 -28.52 1.22
CA PHE A 521 14.00 -29.82 0.59
C PHE A 521 15.39 -30.48 0.42
N GLN A 522 16.43 -29.68 0.12
CA GLN A 522 17.80 -30.16 0.11
C GLN A 522 18.28 -30.60 1.50
N GLN A 523 17.99 -29.81 2.55
CA GLN A 523 18.32 -30.17 3.93
C GLN A 523 17.67 -31.50 4.35
N LEU A 524 16.43 -31.74 3.96
CA LEU A 524 15.76 -33.02 4.19
C LEU A 524 16.50 -34.18 3.50
N LYS A 525 16.89 -34.01 2.23
CA LYS A 525 17.66 -35.04 1.49
C LYS A 525 19.01 -35.33 2.14
N GLU A 526 19.70 -34.30 2.61
CA GLU A 526 20.95 -34.46 3.37
C GLU A 526 20.72 -35.22 4.67
N TYR A 527 19.64 -34.91 5.40
CA TYR A 527 19.25 -35.64 6.61
C TYR A 527 18.96 -37.12 6.32
N ILE A 528 18.18 -37.42 5.27
CA ILE A 528 17.88 -38.78 4.83
C ILE A 528 19.16 -39.58 4.56
N ARG A 529 20.12 -38.97 3.86
CA ARG A 529 21.41 -39.60 3.54
C ARG A 529 22.27 -39.81 4.77
N TYR A 530 22.36 -38.79 5.63
CA TYR A 530 23.13 -38.84 6.87
C TYR A 530 22.63 -39.93 7.81
N LYS A 531 21.30 -40.10 7.91
CA LYS A 531 20.66 -41.13 8.75
C LYS A 531 20.51 -42.49 8.06
N GLN A 532 20.90 -42.62 6.79
CA GLN A 532 20.79 -43.87 6.01
C GLN A 532 19.40 -44.51 6.08
N LEU A 533 18.34 -43.70 5.92
CA LEU A 533 16.96 -44.18 6.07
C LEU A 533 16.59 -45.22 4.99
N PRO A 534 15.71 -46.20 5.28
CA PRO A 534 15.27 -47.19 4.30
C PRO A 534 14.43 -46.53 3.19
N TYR A 535 14.53 -47.07 1.96
CA TYR A 535 13.93 -46.49 0.75
C TYR A 535 12.45 -46.09 0.91
N ASN A 536 11.65 -46.95 1.56
CA ASN A 536 10.24 -46.68 1.80
C ASN A 536 10.01 -45.41 2.64
N LEU A 537 10.76 -45.26 3.74
CA LEU A 537 10.67 -44.06 4.60
C LEU A 537 11.16 -42.81 3.88
N GLN A 538 12.17 -42.94 2.99
CA GLN A 538 12.61 -41.81 2.17
C GLN A 538 11.49 -41.32 1.26
N HIS A 539 10.82 -42.23 0.55
CA HIS A 539 9.73 -41.88 -0.36
C HIS A 539 8.61 -41.15 0.39
N ARG A 540 8.17 -41.72 1.52
CA ARG A 540 7.13 -41.15 2.38
C ARG A 540 7.48 -39.76 2.89
N LEU A 541 8.71 -39.56 3.39
CA LEU A 541 9.15 -38.23 3.85
C LEU A 541 9.14 -37.20 2.71
N LEU A 542 9.62 -37.58 1.51
CA LEU A 542 9.63 -36.69 0.36
C LEU A 542 8.21 -36.33 -0.08
N GLU A 543 7.29 -37.29 -0.06
CA GLU A 543 5.88 -37.09 -0.38
C GLU A 543 5.18 -36.14 0.61
N TYR A 544 5.37 -36.37 1.92
CA TYR A 544 4.87 -35.50 2.99
C TYR A 544 5.34 -34.05 2.82
N PHE A 545 6.64 -33.82 2.66
CA PHE A 545 7.19 -32.47 2.52
C PHE A 545 6.77 -31.81 1.20
N ASN A 546 6.62 -32.59 0.12
CA ASN A 546 6.08 -32.07 -1.14
C ASN A 546 4.63 -31.59 -0.99
N TYR A 547 3.81 -32.33 -0.25
CA TYR A 547 2.43 -31.93 0.05
C TYR A 547 2.38 -30.66 0.90
N CYS A 548 3.11 -30.63 2.02
CA CYS A 548 3.19 -29.47 2.91
C CYS A 548 3.63 -28.19 2.19
N SER A 549 4.57 -28.34 1.26
CA SER A 549 5.09 -27.23 0.46
C SER A 549 4.06 -26.64 -0.51
N LYS A 550 3.29 -27.48 -1.22
CA LYS A 550 2.24 -27.03 -2.16
C LYS A 550 1.21 -26.14 -1.47
N ARG A 551 0.86 -26.47 -0.23
CA ARG A 551 -0.09 -25.71 0.62
C ARG A 551 0.52 -24.49 1.32
N LYS A 552 1.83 -24.22 1.14
CA LYS A 552 2.58 -23.12 1.78
C LYS A 552 2.45 -23.05 3.31
N PHE A 553 2.26 -24.20 3.95
CA PHE A 553 1.89 -24.31 5.38
C PHE A 553 2.83 -23.53 6.33
N HIS A 554 4.15 -23.69 6.19
CA HIS A 554 5.12 -22.97 7.03
C HIS A 554 5.11 -21.45 6.83
N THR A 555 4.75 -20.98 5.64
CA THR A 555 4.66 -19.54 5.37
C THR A 555 3.46 -18.94 6.10
N TYR A 556 2.37 -19.71 6.17
CA TYR A 556 1.12 -19.30 6.80
C TYR A 556 1.30 -19.08 8.32
N GLN A 557 1.90 -20.05 9.02
CA GLN A 557 2.19 -19.93 10.46
C GLN A 557 3.08 -18.72 10.77
N HIS A 558 4.15 -18.52 9.99
CA HIS A 558 5.03 -17.37 10.17
C HIS A 558 4.30 -16.03 9.95
N ILE A 559 3.42 -15.93 8.94
CA ILE A 559 2.63 -14.71 8.70
C ILE A 559 1.68 -14.40 9.87
N ILE A 560 0.99 -15.42 10.39
CA ILE A 560 0.07 -15.25 11.52
C ILE A 560 0.80 -14.69 12.74
N HIS A 561 2.02 -15.16 13.03
CA HIS A 561 2.79 -14.68 14.18
C HIS A 561 3.36 -13.26 14.00
N GLN A 562 3.31 -12.67 12.80
CA GLN A 562 3.82 -11.32 12.53
C GLN A 562 2.76 -10.22 12.60
N VAL A 563 1.48 -10.59 12.62
CA VAL A 563 0.39 -9.62 12.75
C VAL A 563 0.05 -9.36 14.22
N SER A 564 -0.69 -8.28 14.50
CA SER A 564 -1.20 -8.01 15.86
C SER A 564 -2.17 -9.10 16.31
N SER A 565 -2.28 -9.34 17.63
CA SER A 565 -3.15 -10.38 18.22
C SER A 565 -4.59 -10.34 17.70
N TYR A 566 -5.19 -9.15 17.59
CA TYR A 566 -6.55 -8.99 17.05
C TYR A 566 -6.68 -9.46 15.59
N LEU A 567 -5.77 -9.01 14.72
CA LEU A 567 -5.73 -9.45 13.32
C LEU A 567 -5.38 -10.94 13.19
N GLN A 568 -4.58 -11.47 14.12
CA GLN A 568 -4.29 -12.90 14.20
C GLN A 568 -5.58 -13.68 14.49
N GLU A 569 -6.38 -13.28 15.47
CA GLU A 569 -7.67 -13.91 15.77
C GLU A 569 -8.60 -13.87 14.55
N GLU A 570 -8.71 -12.73 13.87
CA GLU A 570 -9.55 -12.57 12.68
C GLU A 570 -9.08 -13.46 11.51
N LEU A 571 -7.76 -13.53 11.26
CA LEU A 571 -7.16 -14.39 10.23
C LEU A 571 -7.33 -15.87 10.55
N ILE A 572 -7.18 -16.24 11.83
CA ILE A 572 -7.41 -17.59 12.31
C ILE A 572 -8.88 -17.93 12.10
N LEU A 573 -9.82 -17.12 12.60
CA LEU A 573 -11.26 -17.34 12.41
C LEU A 573 -11.58 -17.56 10.93
N HIS A 574 -11.21 -16.63 10.05
CA HIS A 574 -11.47 -16.72 8.62
C HIS A 574 -10.93 -18.02 7.99
N THR A 575 -9.75 -18.47 8.39
CA THR A 575 -9.15 -19.69 7.84
C THR A 575 -9.84 -20.96 8.31
N TYR A 576 -10.31 -20.97 9.56
CA TYR A 576 -11.02 -22.10 10.14
C TYR A 576 -12.53 -22.06 9.87
N MET A 577 -13.11 -20.95 9.38
CA MET A 577 -14.56 -20.83 9.13
C MET A 577 -15.11 -21.92 8.21
N LYS A 578 -14.38 -22.27 7.14
CA LYS A 578 -14.82 -23.35 6.22
C LYS A 578 -14.90 -24.70 6.95
N PHE A 579 -13.92 -24.98 7.81
CA PHE A 579 -13.86 -26.19 8.60
C PHE A 579 -14.95 -26.22 9.68
N ILE A 580 -15.14 -25.11 10.40
CA ILE A 580 -16.15 -24.94 11.45
C ILE A 580 -17.57 -25.15 10.90
N ASN A 581 -17.87 -24.57 9.74
CA ASN A 581 -19.20 -24.68 9.13
C ASN A 581 -19.55 -26.11 8.70
N ASN A 582 -18.53 -26.91 8.33
CA ASN A 582 -18.71 -28.27 7.87
C ASN A 582 -18.95 -29.24 9.03
N VAL A 583 -18.31 -29.03 10.18
CA VAL A 583 -18.39 -29.94 11.32
C VAL A 583 -19.62 -29.63 12.20
N PRO A 584 -20.59 -30.56 12.34
CA PRO A 584 -21.84 -30.30 13.07
C PRO A 584 -21.66 -29.97 14.56
N LEU A 585 -20.60 -30.47 15.19
CA LEU A 585 -20.33 -30.29 16.62
C LEU A 585 -20.14 -28.81 17.00
N PHE A 586 -19.53 -28.02 16.12
CA PHE A 586 -19.28 -26.59 16.40
C PHE A 586 -20.54 -25.73 16.40
N ARG A 587 -21.66 -26.22 15.85
CA ARG A 587 -22.95 -25.49 15.90
C ARG A 587 -23.49 -25.30 17.31
N TYR A 588 -23.08 -26.16 18.25
CA TYR A 588 -23.49 -26.09 19.66
C TYR A 588 -22.56 -25.19 20.50
N ILE A 589 -21.45 -24.73 19.92
CA ILE A 589 -20.42 -23.98 20.64
C ILE A 589 -20.59 -22.48 20.38
N PRO A 590 -20.76 -21.65 21.42
CA PRO A 590 -20.80 -20.20 21.27
C PRO A 590 -19.51 -19.65 20.64
N GLU A 591 -19.65 -18.60 19.83
CA GLU A 591 -18.53 -17.96 19.12
C GLU A 591 -17.40 -17.49 20.08
N SER A 592 -17.75 -17.07 21.29
CA SER A 592 -16.79 -16.67 22.33
C SER A 592 -15.87 -17.81 22.79
N VAL A 593 -16.36 -19.05 22.80
CA VAL A 593 -15.58 -20.25 23.17
C VAL A 593 -14.88 -20.84 21.95
N MET A 594 -15.45 -20.64 20.77
CA MET A 594 -14.93 -21.13 19.50
C MET A 594 -13.50 -20.66 19.25
N LEU A 595 -13.20 -19.37 19.46
CA LEU A 595 -11.84 -18.83 19.33
C LEU A 595 -10.82 -19.50 20.28
N GLN A 596 -11.24 -19.80 21.52
CA GLN A 596 -10.39 -20.50 22.48
C GLN A 596 -10.10 -21.93 22.03
N LEU A 597 -11.08 -22.62 21.47
CA LEU A 597 -10.90 -23.97 20.92
C LEU A 597 -10.00 -23.97 19.70
N ILE A 598 -10.20 -23.07 18.73
CA ILE A 598 -9.39 -23.00 17.51
C ILE A 598 -7.90 -22.79 17.84
N ASN A 599 -7.59 -21.95 18.83
CA ASN A 599 -6.22 -21.69 19.24
C ASN A 599 -5.49 -22.91 19.82
N VAL A 600 -6.23 -23.95 20.19
CA VAL A 600 -5.70 -25.17 20.80
C VAL A 600 -5.87 -26.40 19.91
N LEU A 601 -6.46 -26.24 18.73
CA LEU A 601 -6.50 -27.29 17.71
C LEU A 601 -5.10 -27.50 17.13
N ASN A 602 -4.64 -28.75 17.16
CA ASN A 602 -3.42 -29.16 16.50
C ASN A 602 -3.75 -29.65 15.08
N PHE A 603 -3.04 -29.13 14.09
CA PHE A 603 -3.18 -29.57 12.71
C PHE A 603 -2.12 -30.60 12.36
N GLU A 604 -2.55 -31.76 11.88
CA GLU A 604 -1.67 -32.84 11.45
C GLU A 604 -2.05 -33.33 10.04
N ILE A 605 -1.06 -33.87 9.32
CA ILE A 605 -1.23 -34.43 7.98
C ILE A 605 -0.81 -35.90 8.05
N TYR A 606 -1.67 -36.78 7.58
CA TYR A 606 -1.42 -38.21 7.47
C TYR A 606 -1.34 -38.61 6.00
N LEU A 607 -0.38 -39.47 5.63
CA LEU A 607 -0.27 -39.99 4.27
C LEU A 607 -1.19 -41.19 4.07
N GLU A 608 -1.34 -41.62 2.83
CA GLU A 608 -2.03 -42.87 2.51
C GLU A 608 -1.44 -44.06 3.31
N ASN A 609 -2.32 -44.89 3.85
CA ASN A 609 -2.05 -46.03 4.73
C ASN A 609 -1.48 -45.68 6.12
N ASP A 610 -1.44 -44.39 6.50
CA ASP A 610 -1.09 -44.04 7.87
C ASP A 610 -2.21 -44.36 8.83
N ILE A 611 -1.84 -45.04 9.93
CA ILE A 611 -2.74 -45.31 11.04
C ILE A 611 -2.83 -44.01 11.85
N ILE A 612 -3.98 -43.37 11.80
CA ILE A 612 -4.28 -42.16 12.57
C ILE A 612 -4.56 -42.55 14.03
N VAL A 613 -5.33 -43.62 14.21
CA VAL A 613 -5.71 -44.18 15.51
C VAL A 613 -5.57 -45.69 15.45
N LYS A 614 -4.97 -46.27 16.47
CA LYS A 614 -4.81 -47.72 16.58
C LYS A 614 -5.75 -48.29 17.65
N ALA A 615 -6.30 -49.48 17.37
CA ALA A 615 -7.08 -50.21 18.34
C ALA A 615 -6.22 -50.59 19.57
N ASN A 616 -6.86 -50.57 20.74
CA ASN A 616 -6.28 -50.80 22.06
C ASN A 616 -5.26 -49.74 22.52
N GLU A 617 -5.17 -48.58 21.85
CA GLU A 617 -4.47 -47.40 22.37
C GLU A 617 -5.44 -46.48 23.12
N GLU A 618 -4.96 -45.75 24.13
CA GLU A 618 -5.80 -44.84 24.92
C GLU A 618 -6.23 -43.66 24.04
N GLY A 619 -7.51 -43.29 24.11
CA GLY A 619 -8.02 -42.14 23.36
C GLY A 619 -7.43 -40.82 23.82
N GLU A 620 -6.69 -40.16 22.92
CA GLU A 620 -6.00 -38.90 23.20
C GLU A 620 -6.90 -37.66 23.08
N GLY A 621 -7.99 -37.75 22.30
CA GLY A 621 -8.89 -36.64 22.06
C GLY A 621 -9.88 -36.86 20.92
N LEU A 622 -10.40 -35.75 20.42
CA LEU A 622 -11.35 -35.67 19.30
C LEU A 622 -10.61 -35.27 18.03
N TYR A 623 -10.92 -35.95 16.94
CA TYR A 623 -10.29 -35.76 15.63
C TYR A 623 -11.34 -35.30 14.63
N PHE A 624 -10.99 -34.29 13.85
CA PHE A 624 -11.86 -33.75 12.80
C PHE A 624 -11.19 -33.88 11.44
N ILE A 625 -11.93 -34.41 10.47
CA ILE A 625 -11.44 -34.59 9.11
C ILE A 625 -11.71 -33.30 8.33
N ALA A 626 -10.65 -32.52 8.09
CA ALA A 626 -10.75 -31.28 7.33
C ALA A 626 -10.77 -31.53 5.83
N SER A 627 -9.99 -32.50 5.37
CA SER A 627 -9.94 -32.95 3.98
C SER A 627 -9.33 -34.35 3.90
N GLY A 628 -9.89 -35.24 3.10
CA GLY A 628 -9.44 -36.61 2.87
C GLY A 628 -10.40 -37.66 3.43
N THR A 629 -10.14 -38.92 3.08
CA THR A 629 -10.97 -40.07 3.45
C THR A 629 -10.25 -40.99 4.42
N VAL A 630 -10.93 -41.35 5.52
CA VAL A 630 -10.41 -42.24 6.57
C VAL A 630 -11.24 -43.52 6.61
N ALA A 631 -10.60 -44.68 6.47
CA ALA A 631 -11.23 -45.98 6.58
C ALA A 631 -11.14 -46.50 8.03
N ILE A 632 -12.25 -47.07 8.50
CA ILE A 632 -12.35 -47.71 9.81
C ILE A 632 -12.22 -49.23 9.63
N TYR A 633 -11.29 -49.82 10.36
CA TYR A 633 -11.05 -51.26 10.41
C TYR A 633 -11.35 -51.80 11.81
N ASN A 634 -12.02 -52.94 11.89
CA ASN A 634 -12.21 -53.63 13.17
C ASN A 634 -10.88 -54.27 13.66
N ASN A 635 -10.91 -54.89 14.85
CA ASN A 635 -9.76 -55.63 15.41
C ASN A 635 -9.27 -56.80 14.53
N LEU A 636 -10.10 -57.28 13.60
CA LEU A 636 -9.76 -58.32 12.62
C LEU A 636 -9.26 -57.74 11.29
N TRP A 637 -8.96 -56.44 11.22
CA TRP A 637 -8.55 -55.72 10.00
C TRP A 637 -9.55 -55.83 8.83
N LYS A 638 -10.83 -56.03 9.15
CA LYS A 638 -11.92 -55.96 8.18
C LYS A 638 -12.44 -54.53 8.13
N GLU A 639 -12.48 -53.98 6.92
CA GLU A 639 -13.01 -52.64 6.64
C GLU A 639 -14.51 -52.57 6.96
N VAL A 640 -14.89 -51.55 7.71
CA VAL A 640 -16.26 -51.34 8.19
C VAL A 640 -16.94 -50.24 7.40
N CYS A 641 -16.33 -49.05 7.34
CA CYS A 641 -16.87 -47.88 6.64
C CYS A 641 -15.78 -46.83 6.40
N HIS A 642 -16.11 -45.82 5.59
CA HIS A 642 -15.28 -44.64 5.33
C HIS A 642 -15.90 -43.40 5.95
N LEU A 643 -15.03 -42.51 6.43
CA LEU A 643 -15.34 -41.18 6.91
C LEU A 643 -14.76 -40.16 5.93
N GLU A 644 -15.59 -39.20 5.54
CA GLU A 644 -15.24 -38.15 4.57
C GLU A 644 -15.10 -36.77 5.23
N ASP A 645 -14.73 -35.76 4.45
CA ASP A 645 -14.60 -34.36 4.83
C ASP A 645 -15.77 -33.84 5.68
N GLY A 646 -15.46 -33.15 6.79
CA GLY A 646 -16.44 -32.55 7.69
C GLY A 646 -17.02 -33.50 8.74
N THR A 647 -16.67 -34.78 8.68
CA THR A 647 -16.94 -35.73 9.76
C THR A 647 -15.90 -35.64 10.88
N TYR A 648 -16.22 -36.24 12.03
CA TYR A 648 -15.35 -36.25 13.21
C TYR A 648 -15.49 -37.59 13.95
N PHE A 649 -14.48 -37.94 14.74
CA PHE A 649 -14.46 -39.18 15.51
C PHE A 649 -13.66 -39.04 16.80
N GLY A 650 -13.96 -39.90 17.78
CA GLY A 650 -13.32 -39.86 19.10
C GLY A 650 -13.96 -38.86 20.08
N ASP A 651 -15.19 -38.46 19.81
CA ASP A 651 -16.01 -37.58 20.66
C ASP A 651 -16.23 -38.14 22.07
N ILE A 652 -16.39 -39.45 22.23
CA ILE A 652 -16.54 -40.10 23.55
C ILE A 652 -15.29 -39.90 24.43
N PHE A 653 -14.10 -39.93 23.85
CA PHE A 653 -12.84 -39.87 24.61
C PHE A 653 -12.59 -38.50 25.26
N LEU A 654 -13.31 -37.46 24.84
CA LEU A 654 -13.27 -36.16 25.52
C LEU A 654 -13.86 -36.22 26.94
N PHE A 655 -14.84 -37.11 27.17
CA PHE A 655 -15.61 -37.16 28.40
C PHE A 655 -15.22 -38.33 29.31
N LEU A 656 -14.86 -39.48 28.74
CA LEU A 656 -14.57 -40.70 29.49
C LEU A 656 -13.05 -40.93 29.59
N LYS A 657 -12.58 -41.18 30.82
CA LYS A 657 -11.17 -41.47 31.11
C LYS A 657 -10.86 -42.96 30.92
N SER A 658 -9.66 -43.27 30.47
CA SER A 658 -9.13 -44.65 30.37
C SER A 658 -9.92 -45.59 29.46
N MET A 659 -10.57 -45.02 28.44
CA MET A 659 -11.17 -45.77 27.35
C MET A 659 -10.13 -45.98 26.24
N TYR A 660 -10.14 -47.16 25.64
CA TYR A 660 -9.29 -47.52 24.52
C TYR A 660 -10.07 -47.49 23.22
N HIS A 661 -9.40 -47.23 22.11
CA HIS A 661 -10.01 -47.34 20.79
C HIS A 661 -10.33 -48.81 20.46
N ASN A 662 -11.55 -49.09 19.99
CA ASN A 662 -11.99 -50.44 19.61
C ASN A 662 -11.82 -50.73 18.10
N VAL A 663 -11.36 -49.74 17.35
CA VAL A 663 -11.18 -49.78 15.90
C VAL A 663 -9.86 -49.12 15.51
N ASN A 664 -9.29 -49.54 14.38
CA ASN A 664 -8.17 -48.87 13.74
C ASN A 664 -8.72 -47.88 12.71
N MET A 665 -8.17 -46.67 12.67
CA MET A 665 -8.51 -45.67 11.66
C MET A 665 -7.29 -45.40 10.81
N VAL A 666 -7.44 -45.60 9.50
CA VAL A 666 -6.35 -45.54 8.54
C VAL A 666 -6.71 -44.55 7.45
N ALA A 667 -5.78 -43.67 7.12
CA ALA A 667 -5.93 -42.74 6.02
C ALA A 667 -5.92 -43.49 4.68
N VAL A 668 -6.99 -43.36 3.88
CA VAL A 668 -7.09 -43.96 2.54
C VAL A 668 -6.36 -43.09 1.51
N GLU A 669 -6.33 -41.79 1.75
CA GLU A 669 -5.60 -40.79 0.97
C GLU A 669 -4.92 -39.79 1.91
N ILE A 670 -4.24 -38.78 1.38
CA ILE A 670 -3.61 -37.75 2.22
C ILE A 670 -4.70 -36.99 2.98
N CYS A 671 -4.72 -37.16 4.30
CA CYS A 671 -5.72 -36.58 5.18
C CYS A 671 -5.17 -35.37 5.95
N GLU A 672 -5.91 -34.27 5.93
CA GLU A 672 -5.73 -33.09 6.77
C GLU A 672 -6.64 -33.22 8.00
N ILE A 673 -6.06 -33.37 9.20
CA ILE A 673 -6.81 -33.66 10.43
C ILE A 673 -6.52 -32.61 11.50
N TYR A 674 -7.58 -32.10 12.13
CA TYR A 674 -7.46 -31.29 13.34
C TYR A 674 -7.71 -32.14 14.57
N ILE A 675 -6.82 -32.05 15.55
CA ILE A 675 -6.85 -32.83 16.78
C ILE A 675 -7.09 -31.89 17.95
N LEU A 676 -8.11 -32.21 18.75
CA LEU A 676 -8.43 -31.57 20.00
C LEU A 676 -8.14 -32.54 21.15
N HIS A 677 -6.99 -32.37 21.80
CA HIS A 677 -6.62 -33.21 22.93
C HIS A 677 -7.58 -33.03 24.12
N ARG A 678 -7.84 -34.12 24.83
CA ARG A 678 -8.72 -34.15 26.01
C ARG A 678 -8.29 -33.15 27.09
N THR A 679 -7.00 -33.05 27.37
CA THR A 679 -6.45 -32.14 28.40
C THR A 679 -6.82 -30.69 28.10
N ASN A 680 -6.65 -30.29 26.84
CA ASN A 680 -6.93 -28.95 26.36
C ASN A 680 -8.43 -28.64 26.37
N PHE A 681 -9.26 -29.60 25.94
CA PHE A 681 -10.71 -29.49 26.01
C PHE A 681 -11.19 -29.32 27.45
N GLN A 682 -10.69 -30.12 28.40
CA GLN A 682 -11.07 -30.04 29.80
C GLN A 682 -10.76 -28.67 30.42
N VAL A 683 -9.56 -28.13 30.16
CA VAL A 683 -9.17 -26.78 30.65
C VAL A 683 -10.12 -25.70 30.14
N ILE A 684 -10.56 -25.77 28.88
CA ILE A 684 -11.51 -24.79 28.32
C ILE A 684 -12.90 -24.99 28.93
N MET A 685 -13.34 -26.23 29.09
CA MET A 685 -14.67 -26.57 29.60
C MET A 685 -14.83 -26.33 31.10
N GLU A 686 -13.74 -26.32 31.89
CA GLU A 686 -13.76 -25.89 33.31
C GLU A 686 -14.35 -24.49 33.48
N SER A 687 -14.12 -23.60 32.51
CA SER A 687 -14.67 -22.24 32.50
C SER A 687 -16.11 -22.15 31.96
N HIS A 688 -16.64 -23.23 31.37
CA HIS A 688 -17.95 -23.28 30.72
C HIS A 688 -18.71 -24.60 31.02
N PRO A 689 -19.10 -24.86 32.29
CA PRO A 689 -19.71 -26.13 32.69
C PRO A 689 -21.07 -26.41 32.03
N ASP A 690 -21.84 -25.36 31.70
CA ASP A 690 -23.12 -25.53 31.00
C ASP A 690 -22.93 -26.06 29.58
N LEU A 691 -21.91 -25.58 28.87
CA LEU A 691 -21.55 -26.03 27.52
C LEU A 691 -21.10 -27.49 27.53
N PHE A 692 -20.35 -27.90 28.55
CA PHE A 692 -19.93 -29.28 28.73
C PHE A 692 -21.12 -30.25 28.76
N ASN A 693 -22.18 -29.91 29.52
CA ASN A 693 -23.40 -30.72 29.59
C ASN A 693 -24.15 -30.78 28.25
N VAL A 694 -24.20 -29.66 27.51
CA VAL A 694 -24.82 -29.60 26.18
C VAL A 694 -24.06 -30.50 25.19
N LEU A 695 -22.73 -30.42 25.17
CA LEU A 695 -21.89 -31.24 24.30
C LEU A 695 -21.98 -32.72 24.68
N TYR A 696 -21.98 -33.06 25.97
CA TYR A 696 -22.18 -34.43 26.45
C TYR A 696 -23.53 -35.02 26.00
N ASN A 697 -24.60 -34.22 26.07
CA ASN A 697 -25.92 -34.62 25.59
C ASN A 697 -25.98 -34.76 24.07
N ALA A 698 -25.25 -33.94 23.32
CA ALA A 698 -25.15 -34.05 21.86
C ALA A 698 -24.40 -35.32 21.44
N VAL A 699 -23.27 -35.61 22.10
CA VAL A 699 -22.45 -36.80 21.85
C VAL A 699 -23.17 -38.08 22.26
N SER A 700 -23.82 -38.12 23.42
CA SER A 700 -24.61 -39.30 23.84
C SER A 700 -25.80 -39.61 22.92
N LYS A 701 -26.35 -38.62 22.21
CA LYS A 701 -27.36 -38.84 21.15
C LYS A 701 -26.74 -39.39 19.87
N HIS A 702 -25.50 -39.01 19.55
CA HIS A 702 -24.75 -39.53 18.40
C HIS A 702 -24.47 -41.03 18.58
N VAL A 703 -24.04 -41.45 19.77
CA VAL A 703 -23.78 -42.86 20.12
C VAL A 703 -25.05 -43.73 20.05
N LYS A 704 -26.23 -43.16 20.32
CA LYS A 704 -27.52 -43.88 20.33
C LYS A 704 -28.20 -44.02 18.96
N LYS A 705 -27.65 -43.46 17.87
CA LYS A 705 -28.22 -43.67 16.52
C LYS A 705 -27.87 -45.08 16.02
N PRO A 706 -28.83 -45.93 15.59
CA PRO A 706 -28.62 -47.37 15.42
C PRO A 706 -28.05 -47.82 14.06
N GLU A 707 -27.77 -46.92 13.12
CA GLU A 707 -27.49 -47.35 11.73
C GLU A 707 -26.00 -47.61 11.43
N ALA A 708 -25.10 -47.41 12.41
CA ALA A 708 -23.67 -47.79 12.28
C ALA A 708 -23.01 -48.22 13.62
N SER A 709 -23.73 -48.17 14.74
CA SER A 709 -23.16 -48.23 16.10
C SER A 709 -22.79 -49.63 16.58
N ASP A 710 -23.33 -50.71 16.01
CA ASP A 710 -23.02 -52.08 16.45
C ASP A 710 -21.60 -52.55 16.10
N SER A 711 -20.79 -51.72 15.43
CA SER A 711 -19.42 -52.05 15.02
C SER A 711 -18.36 -51.00 15.41
N LEU A 712 -18.78 -49.90 16.06
CA LEU A 712 -17.98 -48.69 16.22
C LEU A 712 -17.65 -48.33 17.68
N TYR A 713 -18.30 -48.95 18.66
CA TYR A 713 -18.11 -48.68 20.09
C TYR A 713 -17.91 -49.93 20.92
#